data_AF-A0A524PSW9-F1
#
_entry.id   AF-A0A524PSW9-F1
#
_cell.length_a   1.000
_cell.length_b   1.000
_cell.length_c   1.000
_cell.angle_alpha   90.00
_cell.angle_beta   90.00
_cell.angle_gamma   90.00
#
_symmetry.space_group_name_H-M   'P 1'
#
loop_
_entity.id
_entity.type
_entity.pdbx_description
1 polymer ?
#
loop_
_entity_poly.entity_id
_entity_poly.type
_entity_poly.pdbx_seq_one_letter_code
_entity_poly.pdbx_strand_id
1 'polypeptide(L)'
;MKKKLLFILILSLPFDLFSQTVFINEIHYDNVSADTNEGVEVAGPAGTDLTGWTVLLYNGNGGAVYNTLNLSGTIADQTNGYGTLWFNMLLQNGPPDGIALVDASSVLVQFLSYEGSFVAVGGAADGVTSTDIMTLQTGSDPDNLTMQLQGLGVDYSSFTWATQVAETRGSINTGQTFGLDTDPPTWSTGYPKLENILDTRGDLLVSLNEPGKVYYIVLPDGATPPTSEEVKAGVDYGTVTVYVAGNLDVTEAETEYLEVIAGATPGESYDIYVVAEDAATTPNLQASSFLLEVTMTGARSLTIISPWPNDNYYVGSDIIFRWNSENITNIMIGGYDVTYSEYFILSDDQGYPYIIDATLGEFTYTIPNSASSDVVDIILYDAADVSFFSSSVTINLIDEVDPIITTTLPEAGDTNVGLNTVLMALFDEEVYAGTGNVVIKKGDNTVFETFDIATAAPGGAIEIDEYLMTIRPSQSFEQTTKYFVEMDAGVVVDYMDNPFAGISGIDTWSFTTLTIPTPILYDDFEDGDLAPWTVFSASGDTKEWVAFEAAAYMSGSNSGDVEEDWLISPALDATAYSGLIVAFDVKYTSETTSADDYLNLFYSTDYDGNTANLGTATWSPIAIDIPISANTYLKTGPVSLPDMGQPVYFAFKYYYIDPYENWWVDNFLFAGIALADEDATLSNLMLDGVTIDGFNPGITSYTVVLPAGTTTPPGITFTTSDAGASGLIS
;
A
#
# COMPACT_ATOMS: atom_id res chain seq x y z
N MET A 1 -33.11 -12.69 72.48
CA MET A 1 -32.18 -12.93 73.61
C MET A 1 -30.81 -12.44 73.15
N LYS A 2 -30.40 -11.27 73.68
CA LYS A 2 -29.17 -10.56 73.30
C LYS A 2 -27.94 -11.39 73.71
N LYS A 3 -27.05 -11.75 72.78
CA LYS A 3 -25.69 -12.19 73.12
C LYS A 3 -24.75 -11.00 72.91
N LYS A 4 -24.22 -10.57 74.05
CA LYS A 4 -23.33 -9.45 74.32
C LYS A 4 -22.06 -9.53 73.47
N LEU A 5 -21.75 -8.44 72.77
CA LEU A 5 -20.41 -8.10 72.32
C LEU A 5 -19.48 -8.03 73.53
N LEU A 6 -18.36 -8.76 73.47
CA LEU A 6 -17.26 -8.63 74.40
C LEU A 6 -16.38 -7.48 73.91
N PHE A 7 -16.36 -6.39 74.67
CA PHE A 7 -15.49 -5.23 74.46
C PHE A 7 -14.05 -5.66 74.81
N ILE A 8 -13.18 -5.81 73.82
CA ILE A 8 -11.73 -5.88 74.04
C ILE A 8 -11.19 -4.48 73.86
N LEU A 9 -10.74 -3.90 74.98
CA LEU A 9 -9.96 -2.67 75.04
C LEU A 9 -8.58 -2.96 74.42
N ILE A 10 -8.40 -2.62 73.14
CA ILE A 10 -7.06 -2.56 72.55
C ILE A 10 -6.49 -1.20 72.94
N LEU A 11 -5.47 -1.26 73.79
CA LEU A 11 -4.62 -0.15 74.19
C LEU A 11 -4.07 0.52 72.93
N SER A 12 -4.41 1.79 72.72
CA SER A 12 -3.84 2.63 71.67
C SER A 12 -2.33 2.78 71.90
N LEU A 13 -1.55 1.95 71.24
CA LEU A 13 -0.19 2.31 70.84
C LEU A 13 -0.34 3.33 69.70
N PRO A 14 0.40 4.45 69.70
CA PRO A 14 0.51 5.24 68.49
C PRO A 14 1.06 4.30 67.41
N PHE A 15 0.31 4.13 66.33
CA PHE A 15 0.90 3.66 65.09
C PHE A 15 1.90 4.74 64.69
N ASP A 16 3.19 4.41 64.73
CA ASP A 16 4.18 5.16 63.99
C ASP A 16 3.70 5.19 62.53
N LEU A 17 3.56 6.40 61.97
CA LEU A 17 3.27 6.61 60.56
C LEU A 17 4.27 5.78 59.74
N PHE A 18 3.77 4.92 58.87
CA PHE A 18 4.62 4.31 57.86
C PHE A 18 5.20 5.40 56.97
N SER A 19 6.52 5.34 56.80
CA SER A 19 7.38 6.24 56.05
C SER A 19 6.87 6.45 54.63
N GLN A 20 6.56 7.69 54.29
CA GLN A 20 6.43 8.12 52.92
C GLN A 20 7.82 8.13 52.24
N THR A 21 7.89 7.71 50.98
CA THR A 21 9.17 7.37 50.33
C THR A 21 9.69 8.47 49.42
N VAL A 22 10.99 8.75 49.52
CA VAL A 22 11.76 9.50 48.52
C VAL A 22 11.85 8.66 47.23
N PHE A 23 11.77 9.29 46.05
CA PHE A 23 11.85 8.60 44.75
C PHE A 23 12.68 9.39 43.73
N ILE A 24 13.11 8.74 42.65
CA ILE A 24 13.85 9.36 41.53
C ILE A 24 12.87 10.19 40.68
N ASN A 25 13.18 11.48 40.47
CA ASN A 25 12.24 12.48 39.96
C ASN A 25 12.60 13.05 38.58
N GLU A 26 13.90 13.21 38.30
CA GLU A 26 14.42 13.77 37.05
C GLU A 26 15.77 13.09 36.75
N ILE A 27 16.07 12.81 35.47
CA ILE A 27 17.30 12.15 35.02
C ILE A 27 17.85 12.89 33.80
N HIS A 28 19.18 13.02 33.73
CA HIS A 28 19.90 13.44 32.53
C HIS A 28 21.10 12.51 32.31
N TYR A 29 21.08 11.72 31.24
CA TYR A 29 22.07 10.65 30.98
C TYR A 29 22.64 10.63 29.55
N ASP A 30 22.03 11.29 28.56
CA ASP A 30 22.55 11.29 27.17
C ASP A 30 22.26 12.61 26.43
N ASN A 31 23.30 13.33 25.99
CA ASN A 31 23.20 14.65 25.34
C ASN A 31 24.28 14.89 24.25
N VAL A 32 24.13 15.96 23.45
CA VAL A 32 24.97 16.28 22.25
C VAL A 32 26.46 16.51 22.55
N SER A 33 26.83 16.78 23.80
CA SER A 33 28.22 17.01 24.23
C SER A 33 28.71 15.86 25.11
N ALA A 34 30.01 15.60 25.13
CA ALA A 34 30.57 14.60 26.04
C ALA A 34 30.28 14.98 27.52
N ASP A 35 29.37 14.24 28.13
CA ASP A 35 29.11 14.04 29.56
C ASP A 35 29.00 15.34 30.39
N THR A 36 28.27 16.36 29.90
CA THR A 36 28.00 17.59 30.67
C THR A 36 26.67 17.54 31.39
N ASN A 37 26.63 18.01 32.64
CA ASN A 37 25.43 18.19 33.46
C ASN A 37 24.55 16.95 33.68
N GLU A 38 25.15 15.77 33.61
CA GLU A 38 24.49 14.51 33.98
C GLU A 38 24.21 14.42 35.48
N GLY A 39 23.11 13.74 35.81
CA GLY A 39 22.71 13.55 37.18
C GLY A 39 21.33 12.98 37.36
N VAL A 40 20.96 12.90 38.63
CA VAL A 40 19.67 12.40 39.10
C VAL A 40 19.10 13.37 40.11
N GLU A 41 17.80 13.60 40.03
CA GLU A 41 17.03 14.27 41.06
C GLU A 41 16.25 13.28 41.89
N VAL A 42 16.13 13.56 43.18
CA VAL A 42 15.18 12.87 44.04
C VAL A 42 14.13 13.84 44.54
N ALA A 43 12.88 13.37 44.63
CA ALA A 43 11.77 14.08 45.25
C ALA A 43 11.29 13.34 46.50
N GLY A 44 10.73 14.09 47.45
CA GLY A 44 10.16 13.50 48.65
C GLY A 44 9.65 14.53 49.64
N PRO A 45 9.21 14.09 50.83
CA PRO A 45 8.68 14.98 51.85
C PRO A 45 9.71 16.02 52.29
N ALA A 46 9.26 17.26 52.45
CA ALA A 46 10.06 18.35 52.97
C ALA A 46 10.56 18.04 54.39
N GLY A 47 11.82 18.36 54.65
CA GLY A 47 12.50 18.04 55.90
C GLY A 47 13.18 16.66 55.92
N THR A 48 13.06 15.85 54.86
CA THR A 48 13.78 14.57 54.76
C THR A 48 15.29 14.82 54.65
N ASP A 49 16.05 14.31 55.63
CA ASP A 49 17.52 14.30 55.62
C ASP A 49 18.02 13.09 54.82
N LEU A 50 18.76 13.36 53.75
CA LEU A 50 19.30 12.34 52.86
C LEU A 50 20.65 11.77 53.35
N THR A 51 21.12 12.16 54.54
CA THR A 51 22.33 11.58 55.14
C THR A 51 22.20 10.06 55.27
N GLY A 52 23.11 9.34 54.60
CA GLY A 52 23.14 7.87 54.60
C GLY A 52 22.38 7.22 53.44
N TRP A 53 21.57 7.98 52.69
CA TRP A 53 20.98 7.51 51.45
C TRP A 53 22.05 7.38 50.36
N THR A 54 21.83 6.47 49.42
CA THR A 54 22.75 6.28 48.30
C THR A 54 22.01 6.09 46.97
N VAL A 55 22.67 6.49 45.89
CA VAL A 55 22.30 6.10 44.53
C VAL A 55 23.40 5.21 43.98
N LEU A 56 23.03 4.02 43.50
CA LEU A 56 23.93 3.08 42.83
C LEU A 56 23.61 3.06 41.35
N LEU A 57 24.64 3.18 40.52
CA LEU A 57 24.52 3.05 39.07
C LEU A 57 25.00 1.67 38.63
N TYR A 58 24.20 1.03 37.79
CA TYR A 58 24.37 -0.33 37.33
C TYR A 58 24.57 -0.37 35.82
N ASN A 59 25.57 -1.14 35.40
CA ASN A 59 25.84 -1.36 33.99
C ASN A 59 24.94 -2.51 33.51
N GLY A 60 24.04 -2.29 32.56
CA GLY A 60 23.11 -3.33 32.13
C GLY A 60 23.78 -4.44 31.30
N ASN A 61 25.00 -4.22 30.80
CA ASN A 61 25.88 -5.29 30.34
C ASN A 61 26.55 -6.02 31.51
N GLY A 62 25.82 -6.99 32.08
CA GLY A 62 26.29 -7.86 33.15
C GLY A 62 25.76 -7.49 34.54
N GLY A 63 25.01 -6.39 34.65
CA GLY A 63 24.24 -6.03 35.83
C GLY A 63 25.06 -5.53 37.01
N ALA A 64 26.35 -5.25 36.87
CA ALA A 64 27.22 -4.90 38.00
C ALA A 64 27.14 -3.40 38.35
N VAL A 65 27.27 -3.07 39.64
CA VAL A 65 27.44 -1.68 40.10
C VAL A 65 28.75 -1.10 39.55
N TYR A 66 28.69 0.03 38.85
CA TYR A 66 29.88 0.73 38.35
C TYR A 66 30.16 2.06 39.07
N ASN A 67 29.15 2.65 39.72
CA ASN A 67 29.31 3.88 40.49
C ASN A 67 28.36 3.93 41.70
N THR A 68 28.71 4.69 42.72
CA THR A 68 27.89 4.88 43.92
C THR A 68 28.09 6.30 44.45
N LEU A 69 26.98 7.02 44.61
CA LEU A 69 26.95 8.34 45.23
C LEU A 69 26.26 8.28 46.59
N ASN A 70 26.93 8.78 47.64
CA ASN A 70 26.27 9.05 48.91
C ASN A 70 25.53 10.38 48.82
N LEU A 71 24.23 10.38 49.10
CA LEU A 71 23.42 11.58 49.12
C LEU A 71 23.65 12.35 50.42
N SER A 72 23.37 13.65 50.36
CA SER A 72 23.39 14.53 51.52
C SER A 72 22.51 15.75 51.28
N GLY A 73 22.16 16.44 52.35
CA GLY A 73 21.24 17.58 52.30
C GLY A 73 19.85 17.23 52.80
N THR A 74 19.00 18.26 52.92
CA THR A 74 17.62 18.13 53.40
C THR A 74 16.68 18.64 52.31
N ILE A 75 15.70 17.82 51.93
CA ILE A 75 14.69 18.23 50.93
C ILE A 75 13.91 19.42 51.48
N ALA A 76 13.86 20.52 50.73
CA ALA A 76 13.15 21.73 51.15
C ALA A 76 11.65 21.64 50.85
N ASP A 77 10.83 22.42 51.56
CA ASP A 77 9.42 22.60 51.19
C ASP A 77 9.35 23.58 50.00
N GLN A 78 9.14 23.03 48.81
CA GLN A 78 8.95 23.79 47.57
C GLN A 78 7.45 23.93 47.26
N THR A 79 6.65 22.90 47.50
CA THR A 79 5.19 22.95 47.40
C THR A 79 4.53 21.84 48.22
N ASN A 80 3.42 22.17 48.89
CA ASN A 80 2.55 21.22 49.61
C ASN A 80 3.28 20.22 50.53
N GLY A 81 4.41 20.60 51.12
CA GLY A 81 5.19 19.74 52.00
C GLY A 81 6.13 18.77 51.29
N TYR A 82 6.44 19.01 50.01
CA TYR A 82 7.41 18.24 49.19
C TYR A 82 8.42 19.17 48.55
N GLY A 83 9.54 18.59 48.15
CA GLY A 83 10.45 19.23 47.23
C GLY A 83 11.43 18.24 46.63
N THR A 84 12.44 18.79 45.96
CA THR A 84 13.40 18.05 45.17
C THR A 84 14.85 18.42 45.53
N LEU A 85 15.79 17.53 45.22
CA LEU A 85 17.23 17.77 45.32
C LEU A 85 17.98 17.09 44.16
N TRP A 86 18.74 17.89 43.42
CA TRP A 86 19.56 17.44 42.29
C TRP A 86 20.96 16.99 42.72
N PHE A 87 21.44 15.90 42.12
CA PHE A 87 22.76 15.34 42.35
C PHE A 87 23.49 15.08 41.04
N ASN A 88 24.64 15.76 40.85
CA ASN A 88 25.51 15.52 39.71
C ASN A 88 26.20 14.16 39.83
N MET A 89 26.16 13.38 38.76
CA MET A 89 26.87 12.11 38.62
C MET A 89 27.04 11.78 37.14
N LEU A 90 28.09 11.02 36.82
CA LEU A 90 28.31 10.56 35.45
C LEU A 90 27.53 9.25 35.24
N LEU A 91 26.51 9.31 34.39
CA LEU A 91 25.70 8.17 33.99
C LEU A 91 26.34 7.52 32.75
N GLN A 92 26.03 6.25 32.50
CA GLN A 92 26.43 5.58 31.26
C GLN A 92 25.25 5.63 30.29
N ASN A 93 25.57 5.79 29.01
CA ASN A 93 24.63 5.77 27.90
C ASN A 93 24.57 4.31 27.44
N GLY A 94 23.45 3.63 27.69
CA GLY A 94 23.40 2.19 27.45
C GLY A 94 21.98 1.67 27.29
N PRO A 95 21.75 0.83 26.26
CA PRO A 95 20.63 -0.10 26.20
C PRO A 95 21.01 -1.47 26.81
N PRO A 96 20.60 -1.79 28.05
CA PRO A 96 20.12 -0.88 29.10
C PRO A 96 21.24 -0.49 30.09
N ASP A 97 21.00 0.56 30.88
CA ASP A 97 21.71 0.88 32.13
C ASP A 97 20.70 1.30 33.20
N GLY A 98 21.09 1.34 34.49
CA GLY A 98 20.12 1.50 35.58
C GLY A 98 20.59 2.26 36.82
N ILE A 99 19.60 2.79 37.55
CA ILE A 99 19.76 3.64 38.73
C ILE A 99 18.96 3.03 39.88
N ALA A 100 19.62 2.73 41.00
CA ALA A 100 18.96 2.30 42.23
C ALA A 100 19.05 3.37 43.32
N LEU A 101 17.91 3.74 43.88
CA LEU A 101 17.83 4.57 45.08
C LEU A 101 17.72 3.68 46.33
N VAL A 102 18.55 3.96 47.33
CA VAL A 102 18.67 3.15 48.55
C VAL A 102 18.62 4.06 49.78
N ASP A 103 17.84 3.66 50.77
CA ASP A 103 17.63 4.45 51.99
C ASP A 103 18.81 4.40 52.98
N ALA A 104 18.74 5.22 54.02
CA ALA A 104 19.75 5.27 55.09
C ALA A 104 19.92 3.96 55.88
N SER A 105 18.98 3.02 55.77
CA SER A 105 19.03 1.68 56.36
C SER A 105 19.60 0.64 55.39
N SER A 106 20.11 1.07 54.23
CA SER A 106 20.60 0.21 53.14
C SER A 106 19.52 -0.66 52.48
N VAL A 107 18.25 -0.22 52.50
CA VAL A 107 17.13 -0.89 51.84
C VAL A 107 16.89 -0.27 50.47
N LEU A 108 16.71 -1.12 49.44
CA LEU A 108 16.35 -0.68 48.09
C LEU A 108 14.96 -0.03 48.08
N VAL A 109 14.88 1.21 47.60
CA VAL A 109 13.64 1.98 47.48
C VAL A 109 13.11 1.94 46.05
N GLN A 110 13.99 2.09 45.06
CA GLN A 110 13.61 2.09 43.65
C GLN A 110 14.76 1.55 42.80
N PHE A 111 14.45 0.78 41.76
CA PHE A 111 15.43 0.37 40.73
C PHE A 111 14.85 0.59 39.34
N LEU A 112 15.30 1.65 38.69
CA LEU A 112 14.88 2.05 37.35
C LEU A 112 15.97 1.74 36.33
N SER A 113 15.58 1.53 35.09
CA SER A 113 16.48 1.48 33.94
C SER A 113 15.93 2.28 32.78
N TYR A 114 16.80 2.59 31.84
CA TYR A 114 16.44 3.23 30.57
C TYR A 114 16.91 2.34 29.42
N GLU A 115 16.22 2.44 28.29
CA GLU A 115 16.50 1.68 27.06
C GLU A 115 16.45 0.15 27.24
N GLY A 116 15.59 -0.32 28.15
CA GLY A 116 15.35 -1.73 28.44
C GLY A 116 15.49 -2.10 29.92
N SER A 117 15.17 -3.35 30.27
CA SER A 117 15.26 -3.87 31.65
C SER A 117 16.36 -4.94 31.82
N PHE A 118 16.97 -5.03 33.00
CA PHE A 118 17.96 -6.07 33.32
C PHE A 118 17.95 -6.47 34.80
N VAL A 119 18.63 -7.57 35.14
CA VAL A 119 18.78 -8.06 36.53
C VAL A 119 20.09 -7.52 37.10
N ALA A 120 20.01 -6.87 38.26
CA ALA A 120 21.19 -6.37 38.97
C ALA A 120 22.01 -7.50 39.62
N VAL A 121 23.31 -7.27 39.69
CA VAL A 121 24.34 -8.15 40.26
C VAL A 121 25.19 -7.34 41.25
N GLY A 122 25.11 -7.71 42.52
CA GLY A 122 25.72 -7.01 43.64
C GLY A 122 24.96 -5.74 44.06
N GLY A 123 25.48 -5.05 45.07
CA GLY A 123 24.84 -3.86 45.63
C GLY A 123 23.52 -4.15 46.35
N ALA A 124 22.73 -3.10 46.59
CA ALA A 124 21.44 -3.21 47.27
C ALA A 124 20.32 -3.79 46.38
N ALA A 125 20.51 -3.82 45.06
CA ALA A 125 19.54 -4.36 44.10
C ALA A 125 19.90 -5.77 43.60
N ASP A 126 20.83 -6.47 44.26
CA ASP A 126 21.29 -7.81 43.84
C ASP A 126 20.11 -8.79 43.61
N GLY A 127 20.02 -9.32 42.39
CA GLY A 127 18.96 -10.24 41.97
C GLY A 127 17.61 -9.61 41.63
N VAL A 128 17.46 -8.28 41.74
CA VAL A 128 16.23 -7.55 41.38
C VAL A 128 16.27 -7.17 39.90
N THR A 129 15.13 -7.31 39.21
CA THR A 129 14.96 -6.82 37.82
C THR A 129 14.58 -5.34 37.86
N SER A 130 15.23 -4.50 37.06
CA SER A 130 14.89 -3.08 36.94
C SER A 130 13.55 -2.85 36.25
N THR A 131 12.91 -1.73 36.57
CA THR A 131 11.74 -1.23 35.83
C THR A 131 12.20 -0.23 34.77
N ASP A 132 11.93 -0.53 33.50
CA ASP A 132 12.21 0.40 32.39
C ASP A 132 11.30 1.63 32.46
N ILE A 133 11.88 2.83 32.28
CA ILE A 133 11.16 4.10 32.27
C ILE A 133 10.42 4.37 30.95
N MET A 134 10.60 3.51 29.94
CA MET A 134 9.86 3.49 28.67
C MET A 134 9.98 4.77 27.83
N THR A 135 10.95 5.62 28.15
CA THR A 135 11.29 6.87 27.47
C THR A 135 12.82 6.95 27.40
N LEU A 136 13.36 7.71 26.43
CA LEU A 136 14.81 7.79 26.21
C LEU A 136 15.27 9.22 25.91
N GLN A 137 16.56 9.46 26.11
CA GLN A 137 17.30 10.54 25.47
C GLN A 137 18.09 9.95 24.30
N THR A 138 18.13 10.66 23.18
CA THR A 138 18.59 10.18 21.87
C THR A 138 20.09 10.36 21.64
N GLY A 139 20.82 10.92 22.62
CA GLY A 139 22.19 11.40 22.45
C GLY A 139 22.35 12.61 21.52
N SER A 140 21.23 13.13 21.00
CA SER A 140 21.16 14.36 20.21
C SER A 140 20.36 15.47 20.88
N ASP A 141 19.91 15.25 22.12
CA ASP A 141 19.13 16.21 22.88
C ASP A 141 20.00 17.36 23.42
N PRO A 142 19.52 18.62 23.38
CA PRO A 142 20.18 19.74 24.02
C PRO A 142 20.44 19.51 25.53
N ASP A 143 21.57 20.01 26.03
CA ASP A 143 22.04 19.89 27.43
C ASP A 143 21.09 20.50 28.49
N ASN A 144 20.10 21.27 28.06
CA ASN A 144 19.07 21.86 28.91
C ASN A 144 17.74 21.09 28.88
N LEU A 145 17.68 19.90 28.28
CA LEU A 145 16.52 19.02 28.31
C LEU A 145 16.81 17.77 29.14
N THR A 146 15.86 17.39 29.99
CA THR A 146 15.94 16.23 30.88
C THR A 146 14.69 15.38 30.75
N MET A 147 14.76 14.19 31.35
CA MET A 147 13.60 13.35 31.58
C MET A 147 13.01 13.69 32.95
N GLN A 148 11.70 13.93 33.02
CA GLN A 148 11.02 14.42 34.24
C GLN A 148 9.74 13.63 34.49
N LEU A 149 9.46 13.34 35.75
CA LEU A 149 8.12 12.90 36.18
C LEU A 149 7.12 14.07 36.15
N GLN A 150 5.95 13.85 35.54
CA GLN A 150 4.83 14.80 35.48
C GLN A 150 3.55 14.14 36.03
N GLY A 151 2.58 14.95 36.46
CA GLY A 151 1.30 14.48 37.03
C GLY A 151 0.96 15.10 38.40
N LEU A 152 -0.15 14.67 38.98
CA LEU A 152 -0.61 15.05 40.32
C LEU A 152 -0.47 13.85 41.27
N GLY A 153 0.21 14.03 42.40
CA GLY A 153 0.27 12.99 43.41
C GLY A 153 1.30 13.23 44.49
N VAL A 154 1.61 12.19 45.26
CA VAL A 154 2.58 12.28 46.36
C VAL A 154 3.59 11.14 46.40
N ASP A 155 3.39 10.12 45.55
CA ASP A 155 4.23 8.92 45.44
C ASP A 155 4.59 8.66 43.97
N TYR A 156 5.71 7.97 43.73
CA TYR A 156 6.25 7.68 42.39
C TYR A 156 5.20 7.19 41.39
N SER A 157 4.29 6.29 41.80
CA SER A 157 3.27 5.70 40.93
C SER A 157 2.19 6.68 40.47
N SER A 158 2.15 7.89 41.02
CA SER A 158 1.18 8.94 40.63
C SER A 158 1.68 9.78 39.45
N PHE A 159 2.90 9.51 38.97
CA PHE A 159 3.55 10.32 37.96
C PHE A 159 4.01 9.46 36.79
N THR A 160 4.10 10.07 35.62
CA THR A 160 4.59 9.45 34.37
C THR A 160 5.83 10.16 33.87
N TRP A 161 6.80 9.41 33.36
CA TRP A 161 8.01 9.97 32.75
C TRP A 161 7.69 10.68 31.44
N ALA A 162 8.16 11.91 31.29
CA ALA A 162 8.21 12.67 30.06
C ALA A 162 9.68 12.92 29.67
N THR A 163 9.97 13.00 28.36
CA THR A 163 11.30 13.32 27.82
C THR A 163 11.28 14.67 27.09
N GLN A 164 12.46 15.21 26.77
CA GLN A 164 12.64 16.49 26.07
C GLN A 164 12.03 17.69 26.81
N VAL A 165 12.01 17.65 28.14
CA VAL A 165 11.46 18.72 28.98
C VAL A 165 12.60 19.63 29.45
N ALA A 166 12.39 20.95 29.46
CA ALA A 166 13.41 21.88 29.95
C ALA A 166 13.77 21.59 31.41
N GLU A 167 15.07 21.51 31.71
CA GLU A 167 15.59 21.11 33.02
C GLU A 167 14.97 21.87 34.20
N THR A 168 14.73 21.16 35.29
CA THR A 168 14.20 21.72 36.54
C THR A 168 15.08 21.42 37.74
N ARG A 169 16.36 21.09 37.52
CA ARG A 169 17.33 20.71 38.55
C ARG A 169 17.20 21.52 39.86
N GLY A 170 16.80 20.84 40.92
CA GLY A 170 16.59 21.39 42.26
C GLY A 170 15.30 22.20 42.43
N SER A 171 14.33 22.05 41.52
CA SER A 171 12.99 22.65 41.52
C SER A 171 11.95 21.60 41.17
N ILE A 172 10.67 21.91 41.35
CA ILE A 172 9.56 21.03 40.96
C ILE A 172 9.54 20.90 39.43
N ASN A 173 9.37 19.67 38.93
CA ASN A 173 9.31 19.39 37.50
C ASN A 173 8.18 20.15 36.80
N THR A 174 8.38 20.42 35.51
CA THR A 174 7.32 21.02 34.68
C THR A 174 6.13 20.06 34.59
N GLY A 175 4.92 20.51 34.92
CA GLY A 175 3.73 19.66 34.88
C GLY A 175 3.59 18.70 36.07
N GLN A 176 4.46 18.82 37.09
CA GLN A 176 4.35 18.07 38.34
C GLN A 176 3.68 18.91 39.43
N THR A 177 2.69 18.34 40.09
CA THR A 177 2.02 18.92 41.26
C THR A 177 2.02 17.92 42.40
N PHE A 178 2.53 18.31 43.56
CA PHE A 178 2.43 17.48 44.76
C PHE A 178 1.11 17.73 45.48
N GLY A 179 0.29 16.69 45.68
CA GLY A 179 -1.03 16.80 46.30
C GLY A 179 -1.89 15.56 46.12
N LEU A 180 -3.04 15.51 46.81
CA LEU A 180 -4.08 14.52 46.53
C LEU A 180 -5.08 15.10 45.54
N ASP A 181 -5.58 14.25 44.66
CA ASP A 181 -6.80 14.56 43.94
C ASP A 181 -7.99 14.56 44.90
N THR A 182 -8.85 15.57 44.79
CA THR A 182 -10.04 15.71 45.63
C THR A 182 -11.30 15.98 44.83
N ASP A 183 -11.15 16.20 43.52
CA ASP A 183 -12.25 16.58 42.66
C ASP A 183 -12.77 15.32 41.97
N PRO A 184 -14.09 15.04 42.00
CA PRO A 184 -14.66 13.92 41.27
C PRO A 184 -14.64 14.20 39.76
N PRO A 185 -14.74 13.14 38.93
CA PRO A 185 -14.74 13.30 37.50
C PRO A 185 -16.02 13.99 37.05
N THR A 186 -15.92 14.71 35.94
CA THR A 186 -17.01 15.41 35.27
C THR A 186 -17.29 14.77 33.91
N TRP A 187 -18.55 14.80 33.50
CA TRP A 187 -18.95 14.30 32.19
C TRP A 187 -18.41 15.20 31.08
N SER A 188 -17.88 14.60 30.03
CA SER A 188 -17.57 15.31 28.80
C SER A 188 -18.85 15.83 28.15
N THR A 189 -18.73 16.84 27.30
CA THR A 189 -19.91 17.53 26.74
C THR A 189 -20.78 16.56 25.92
N GLY A 190 -22.06 16.46 26.27
CA GLY A 190 -23.02 15.58 25.59
C GLY A 190 -23.18 14.19 26.23
N TYR A 191 -22.45 13.90 27.31
CA TYR A 191 -22.52 12.65 28.05
C TYR A 191 -23.07 12.84 29.47
N PRO A 192 -23.58 11.76 30.09
CA PRO A 192 -23.90 10.48 29.47
C PRO A 192 -25.12 10.61 28.53
N LYS A 193 -25.26 9.70 27.56
CA LYS A 193 -26.39 9.68 26.61
C LYS A 193 -26.82 8.25 26.27
N LEU A 194 -28.00 8.13 25.67
CA LEU A 194 -28.53 6.87 25.16
C LEU A 194 -28.63 6.89 23.64
N GLU A 195 -28.28 5.77 23.00
CA GLU A 195 -28.47 5.53 21.57
C GLU A 195 -29.01 4.10 21.34
N ASN A 196 -29.34 3.77 20.08
CA ASN A 196 -29.82 2.43 19.68
C ASN A 196 -30.90 1.83 20.60
N ILE A 197 -31.90 2.65 20.96
CA ILE A 197 -33.02 2.20 21.79
C ILE A 197 -33.91 1.26 20.98
N LEU A 198 -33.94 0.00 21.38
CA LEU A 198 -34.75 -1.07 20.78
C LEU A 198 -35.86 -1.51 21.75
N ASP A 199 -36.44 -2.67 21.51
CA ASP A 199 -37.61 -3.15 22.26
C ASP A 199 -37.22 -3.75 23.62
N THR A 200 -36.09 -4.44 23.69
CA THR A 200 -35.62 -5.10 24.91
C THR A 200 -34.25 -4.62 25.39
N ARG A 201 -33.62 -3.67 24.69
CA ARG A 201 -32.30 -3.15 25.05
C ARG A 201 -32.04 -1.74 24.53
N GLY A 202 -31.03 -1.07 25.07
CA GLY A 202 -30.49 0.19 24.57
C GLY A 202 -29.04 0.39 24.96
N ASP A 203 -28.38 1.32 24.28
CA ASP A 203 -26.96 1.59 24.46
C ASP A 203 -26.76 2.79 25.39
N LEU A 204 -25.98 2.62 26.46
CA LEU A 204 -25.51 3.69 27.33
C LEU A 204 -24.09 4.09 26.93
N LEU A 205 -23.92 5.34 26.52
CA LEU A 205 -22.64 5.90 26.11
C LEU A 205 -22.18 6.91 27.15
N VAL A 206 -20.92 6.81 27.57
CA VAL A 206 -20.33 7.62 28.65
C VAL A 206 -18.95 8.13 28.27
N SER A 207 -18.57 9.30 28.81
CA SER A 207 -17.23 9.87 28.65
C SER A 207 -16.95 10.85 29.80
N LEU A 208 -15.72 10.84 30.33
CA LEU A 208 -15.28 11.62 31.49
C LEU A 208 -14.06 12.46 31.16
N ASN A 209 -13.86 13.58 31.85
CA ASN A 209 -12.67 14.43 31.69
C ASN A 209 -11.37 13.80 32.23
N GLU A 210 -11.47 12.65 32.91
CA GLU A 210 -10.36 11.89 33.46
C GLU A 210 -10.74 10.41 33.60
N PRO A 211 -9.75 9.49 33.70
CA PRO A 211 -10.03 8.08 33.93
C PRO A 211 -10.78 7.84 35.24
N GLY A 212 -11.69 6.87 35.21
CA GLY A 212 -12.53 6.56 36.36
C GLY A 212 -13.41 5.34 36.12
N LYS A 213 -14.40 5.17 37.01
CA LYS A 213 -15.39 4.11 36.92
C LYS A 213 -16.79 4.72 36.96
N VAL A 214 -17.61 4.28 36.03
CA VAL A 214 -19.02 4.69 35.92
C VAL A 214 -19.91 3.57 36.45
N TYR A 215 -20.94 3.94 37.21
CA TYR A 215 -21.98 3.05 37.73
C TYR A 215 -23.33 3.50 37.20
N TYR A 216 -24.21 2.54 36.90
CA TYR A 216 -25.58 2.84 36.51
C TYR A 216 -26.58 1.89 37.16
N ILE A 217 -27.80 2.39 37.36
CA ILE A 217 -28.96 1.59 37.74
C ILE A 217 -30.16 1.93 36.85
N VAL A 218 -30.97 0.93 36.53
CA VAL A 218 -32.22 1.05 35.77
C VAL A 218 -33.40 0.83 36.70
N LEU A 219 -34.32 1.78 36.68
CA LEU A 219 -35.46 1.88 37.58
C LEU A 219 -36.79 1.94 36.80
N PRO A 220 -37.93 1.66 37.44
CA PRO A 220 -39.24 1.98 36.88
C PRO A 220 -39.37 3.48 36.58
N ASP A 221 -40.08 3.84 35.51
CA ASP A 221 -40.42 5.23 35.17
C ASP A 221 -41.04 5.99 36.36
N GLY A 222 -40.53 7.19 36.63
CA GLY A 222 -40.96 8.04 37.72
C GLY A 222 -40.54 7.55 39.11
N ALA A 223 -39.46 6.78 39.22
CA ALA A 223 -38.92 6.33 40.49
C ALA A 223 -38.44 7.51 41.36
N THR A 224 -38.35 7.30 42.68
CA THR A 224 -37.75 8.31 43.56
C THR A 224 -36.25 8.39 43.28
N PRO A 225 -35.67 9.59 43.02
CA PRO A 225 -34.26 9.70 42.64
C PRO A 225 -33.31 9.09 43.67
N PRO A 226 -32.35 8.24 43.26
CA PRO A 226 -31.32 7.66 44.13
C PRO A 226 -30.25 8.70 44.49
N THR A 227 -29.55 8.46 45.58
CA THR A 227 -28.25 9.10 45.87
C THR A 227 -27.12 8.46 45.06
N SER A 228 -26.01 9.17 44.85
CA SER A 228 -24.82 8.63 44.18
C SER A 228 -24.32 7.32 44.80
N GLU A 229 -24.37 7.20 46.13
CA GLU A 229 -23.97 5.98 46.85
C GLU A 229 -24.93 4.81 46.59
N GLU A 230 -26.23 5.08 46.42
CA GLU A 230 -27.21 4.05 46.07
C GLU A 230 -27.02 3.57 44.63
N VAL A 231 -26.71 4.47 43.68
CA VAL A 231 -26.35 4.10 42.30
C VAL A 231 -25.09 3.23 42.29
N LYS A 232 -24.04 3.65 43.01
CA LYS A 232 -22.79 2.88 43.14
C LYS A 232 -23.02 1.51 43.78
N ALA A 233 -23.87 1.44 44.81
CA ALA A 233 -24.17 0.18 45.48
C ALA A 233 -24.95 -0.79 44.58
N GLY A 234 -25.76 -0.30 43.64
CA GLY A 234 -26.49 -1.12 42.68
C GLY A 234 -27.52 -2.05 43.31
N VAL A 235 -28.09 -1.66 44.45
CA VAL A 235 -29.07 -2.45 45.22
C VAL A 235 -30.35 -1.68 45.49
N ASP A 236 -31.44 -2.40 45.76
CA ASP A 236 -32.71 -1.84 46.19
C ASP A 236 -32.55 -0.83 47.34
N TYR A 237 -33.26 0.29 47.25
CA TYR A 237 -33.22 1.36 48.24
C TYR A 237 -34.62 1.90 48.55
N GLY A 238 -34.88 2.20 49.82
CA GLY A 238 -36.20 2.62 50.29
C GLY A 238 -37.30 1.61 49.89
N THR A 239 -38.15 2.01 48.95
CA THR A 239 -39.20 1.17 48.32
C THR A 239 -39.00 0.97 46.83
N VAL A 240 -37.88 1.43 46.27
CA VAL A 240 -37.54 1.32 44.85
C VAL A 240 -36.78 0.01 44.64
N THR A 241 -37.25 -0.78 43.68
CA THR A 241 -36.55 -1.98 43.22
C THR A 241 -35.67 -1.62 42.02
N VAL A 242 -34.41 -2.02 42.07
CA VAL A 242 -33.46 -1.86 40.96
C VAL A 242 -33.66 -3.03 39.99
N TYR A 243 -33.95 -2.73 38.72
CA TYR A 243 -34.14 -3.77 37.70
C TYR A 243 -32.82 -4.28 37.15
N VAL A 244 -31.90 -3.36 36.86
CA VAL A 244 -30.56 -3.66 36.36
C VAL A 244 -29.58 -2.73 37.08
N ALA A 245 -28.41 -3.25 37.44
CA ALA A 245 -27.29 -2.46 37.92
C ALA A 245 -26.02 -2.92 37.20
N GLY A 246 -25.16 -1.99 36.83
CA GLY A 246 -23.90 -2.29 36.16
C GLY A 246 -22.86 -1.20 36.39
N ASN A 247 -21.65 -1.46 35.91
CA ASN A 247 -20.55 -0.52 35.93
C ASN A 247 -19.61 -0.75 34.75
N LEU A 248 -18.90 0.30 34.36
CA LEU A 248 -17.91 0.28 33.29
C LEU A 248 -16.68 1.11 33.67
N ASP A 249 -15.51 0.66 33.23
CA ASP A 249 -14.23 1.35 33.42
C ASP A 249 -13.97 2.31 32.26
N VAL A 250 -13.69 3.57 32.59
CA VAL A 250 -13.23 4.61 31.67
C VAL A 250 -11.72 4.72 31.86
N THR A 251 -10.96 4.03 31.03
CA THR A 251 -9.49 3.95 31.18
C THR A 251 -8.77 5.18 30.64
N GLU A 252 -9.42 5.95 29.76
CA GLU A 252 -8.87 7.15 29.13
C GLU A 252 -9.88 8.30 29.19
N ALA A 253 -9.37 9.50 29.46
CA ALA A 253 -10.16 10.74 29.47
C ALA A 253 -10.70 11.06 28.07
N GLU A 254 -11.83 11.76 28.01
CA GLU A 254 -12.47 12.30 26.80
C GLU A 254 -12.68 11.24 25.69
N THR A 255 -12.81 9.98 26.10
CA THR A 255 -13.03 8.82 25.24
C THR A 255 -14.43 8.26 25.49
N GLU A 256 -15.12 7.84 24.42
CA GLU A 256 -16.47 7.27 24.51
C GLU A 256 -16.38 5.78 24.84
N TYR A 257 -17.14 5.36 25.86
CA TYR A 257 -17.33 3.96 26.23
C TYR A 257 -18.80 3.59 26.11
N LEU A 258 -19.05 2.36 25.68
CA LEU A 258 -20.38 1.81 25.42
C LEU A 258 -20.71 0.67 26.39
N GLU A 259 -21.92 0.69 26.93
CA GLU A 259 -22.53 -0.40 27.69
C GLU A 259 -23.92 -0.73 27.11
N VAL A 260 -24.18 -2.01 26.83
CA VAL A 260 -25.48 -2.47 26.33
C VAL A 260 -26.37 -2.90 27.49
N ILE A 261 -27.45 -2.17 27.73
CA ILE A 261 -28.42 -2.47 28.79
C ILE A 261 -29.56 -3.29 28.19
N ALA A 262 -29.65 -4.57 28.56
CA ALA A 262 -30.66 -5.51 28.08
C ALA A 262 -31.70 -5.89 29.15
N GLY A 263 -32.81 -6.51 28.71
CA GLY A 263 -33.85 -7.06 29.59
C GLY A 263 -35.05 -6.13 29.79
N ALA A 264 -35.17 -5.06 29.00
CA ALA A 264 -36.31 -4.17 29.03
C ALA A 264 -37.58 -4.84 28.45
N THR A 265 -38.75 -4.32 28.81
CA THR A 265 -40.03 -4.74 28.26
C THR A 265 -40.41 -3.81 27.09
N PRO A 266 -40.83 -4.36 25.93
CA PRO A 266 -41.18 -3.54 24.78
C PRO A 266 -42.27 -2.50 25.06
N GLY A 267 -42.06 -1.27 24.61
CA GLY A 267 -42.97 -0.14 24.75
C GLY A 267 -43.06 0.49 26.15
N GLU A 268 -42.33 -0.03 27.14
CA GLU A 268 -42.29 0.53 28.49
C GLU A 268 -41.23 1.63 28.62
N SER A 269 -41.42 2.51 29.61
CA SER A 269 -40.48 3.60 29.94
C SER A 269 -39.68 3.27 31.20
N TYR A 270 -38.45 3.78 31.28
CA TYR A 270 -37.51 3.56 32.39
C TYR A 270 -36.71 4.82 32.72
N ASP A 271 -36.30 4.92 33.99
CA ASP A 271 -35.33 5.91 34.48
C ASP A 271 -33.97 5.24 34.65
N ILE A 272 -32.92 5.79 34.03
CA ILE A 272 -31.54 5.32 34.17
C ILE A 272 -30.74 6.38 34.92
N TYR A 273 -30.20 6.02 36.08
CA TYR A 273 -29.34 6.90 36.86
C TYR A 273 -27.89 6.46 36.73
N VAL A 274 -27.00 7.42 36.43
CA VAL A 274 -25.58 7.19 36.16
C VAL A 274 -24.73 8.08 37.07
N VAL A 275 -23.63 7.54 37.60
CA VAL A 275 -22.67 8.29 38.43
C VAL A 275 -21.25 7.81 38.14
N ALA A 276 -20.27 8.69 38.27
CA ALA A 276 -18.85 8.35 38.10
C ALA A 276 -18.03 8.63 39.36
N GLU A 277 -16.95 7.89 39.54
CA GLU A 277 -15.85 8.19 40.45
C GLU A 277 -14.52 8.08 39.71
N ASP A 278 -13.52 8.87 40.10
CA ASP A 278 -12.21 8.87 39.47
C ASP A 278 -11.40 7.61 39.84
N ALA A 279 -10.23 7.49 39.22
CA ALA A 279 -9.25 6.45 39.50
C ALA A 279 -8.25 6.81 40.62
N ALA A 280 -8.54 7.79 41.49
CA ALA A 280 -7.65 8.18 42.58
C ALA A 280 -7.49 7.04 43.61
N THR A 281 -6.39 7.09 44.39
CA THR A 281 -6.12 6.12 45.46
C THR A 281 -7.23 6.08 46.51
N THR A 282 -7.93 7.19 46.71
CA THR A 282 -9.22 7.28 47.39
C THR A 282 -10.21 7.91 46.42
N PRO A 283 -11.05 7.11 45.72
CA PRO A 283 -11.89 7.62 44.65
C PRO A 283 -12.86 8.72 45.10
N ASN A 284 -12.99 9.80 44.32
CA ASN A 284 -13.96 10.85 44.57
C ASN A 284 -15.22 10.60 43.72
N LEU A 285 -16.30 10.22 44.41
CA LEU A 285 -17.61 9.98 43.78
C LEU A 285 -18.33 11.30 43.48
N GLN A 286 -18.91 11.42 42.28
CA GLN A 286 -19.77 12.55 41.92
C GLN A 286 -20.88 12.77 42.94
N ALA A 287 -21.12 14.03 43.32
CA ALA A 287 -22.08 14.39 44.37
C ALA A 287 -23.56 14.14 44.01
N SER A 288 -23.88 14.05 42.72
CA SER A 288 -25.22 13.79 42.21
C SER A 288 -25.18 12.86 41.01
N SER A 289 -26.15 11.95 40.91
CA SER A 289 -26.36 11.13 39.73
C SER A 289 -27.00 11.93 38.59
N PHE A 290 -26.73 11.50 37.36
CA PHE A 290 -27.33 11.99 36.13
C PHE A 290 -28.53 11.11 35.75
N LEU A 291 -29.67 11.70 35.38
CA LEU A 291 -30.88 10.99 34.94
C LEU A 291 -30.97 10.96 33.41
N LEU A 292 -31.17 9.77 32.86
CA LEU A 292 -31.56 9.53 31.47
C LEU A 292 -32.94 8.86 31.45
N GLU A 293 -33.92 9.51 30.83
CA GLU A 293 -35.26 8.95 30.61
C GLU A 293 -35.30 8.24 29.26
N VAL A 294 -35.84 7.02 29.23
CA VAL A 294 -35.94 6.21 28.00
C VAL A 294 -37.32 5.58 27.85
N THR A 295 -37.80 5.49 26.62
CA THR A 295 -38.98 4.69 26.26
C THR A 295 -38.58 3.69 25.19
N MET A 296 -38.76 2.41 25.47
CA MET A 296 -38.39 1.33 24.56
C MET A 296 -39.31 1.32 23.33
N THR A 297 -38.80 0.82 22.20
CA THR A 297 -39.65 0.66 21.01
C THR A 297 -40.66 -0.48 21.21
N GLY A 298 -41.67 -0.54 20.34
CA GLY A 298 -42.62 -1.65 20.33
C GLY A 298 -41.94 -2.97 19.98
N ALA A 299 -42.56 -4.09 20.38
CA ALA A 299 -41.98 -5.42 20.17
C ALA A 299 -41.61 -5.65 18.71
N ARG A 300 -40.38 -6.10 18.45
CA ARG A 300 -39.91 -6.39 17.09
C ARG A 300 -40.49 -7.71 16.60
N SER A 301 -40.77 -7.78 15.30
CA SER A 301 -41.06 -9.04 14.63
C SER A 301 -40.38 -9.09 13.26
N LEU A 302 -39.91 -10.27 12.87
CA LEU A 302 -39.29 -10.52 11.57
C LEU A 302 -39.64 -11.95 11.15
N THR A 303 -40.08 -12.14 9.91
CA THR A 303 -40.45 -13.45 9.37
C THR A 303 -40.13 -13.55 7.89
N ILE A 304 -39.42 -14.59 7.49
CA ILE A 304 -39.14 -14.92 6.09
C ILE A 304 -40.40 -15.50 5.42
N ILE A 305 -40.72 -15.00 4.23
CA ILE A 305 -41.81 -15.47 3.35
C ILE A 305 -41.24 -16.24 2.14
N SER A 306 -40.12 -15.76 1.59
CA SER A 306 -39.39 -16.33 0.47
C SER A 306 -37.89 -16.09 0.69
N PRO A 307 -37.00 -17.04 0.38
CA PRO A 307 -37.23 -18.31 -0.34
C PRO A 307 -38.06 -19.34 0.44
N TRP A 308 -38.51 -20.40 -0.24
CA TRP A 308 -39.21 -21.52 0.42
C TRP A 308 -38.22 -22.63 0.81
N PRO A 309 -38.50 -23.38 1.89
CA PRO A 309 -37.62 -24.46 2.33
C PRO A 309 -37.45 -25.56 1.27
N ASN A 310 -36.20 -25.89 0.97
CA ASN A 310 -35.71 -26.90 0.03
C ASN A 310 -35.93 -26.57 -1.47
N ASP A 311 -36.22 -25.31 -1.81
CA ASP A 311 -36.22 -24.89 -3.21
C ASP A 311 -34.79 -24.84 -3.77
N ASN A 312 -34.69 -25.05 -5.09
CA ASN A 312 -33.43 -24.97 -5.82
C ASN A 312 -33.31 -23.59 -6.46
N TYR A 313 -32.16 -22.95 -6.29
CA TYR A 313 -31.79 -21.70 -6.94
C TYR A 313 -30.51 -21.91 -7.73
N TYR A 314 -30.47 -21.33 -8.92
CA TYR A 314 -29.35 -21.52 -9.83
C TYR A 314 -28.39 -20.34 -9.74
N VAL A 315 -27.10 -20.66 -9.77
CA VAL A 315 -26.04 -19.69 -9.95
C VAL A 315 -26.30 -18.83 -11.19
N GLY A 316 -25.97 -17.53 -11.12
CA GLY A 316 -26.28 -16.53 -12.15
C GLY A 316 -27.75 -16.09 -12.24
N SER A 317 -28.66 -16.69 -11.46
CA SER A 317 -30.09 -16.34 -11.45
C SER A 317 -30.47 -15.46 -10.26
N ASP A 318 -31.60 -14.78 -10.40
CA ASP A 318 -32.18 -13.97 -9.32
C ASP A 318 -32.89 -14.83 -8.26
N ILE A 319 -32.56 -14.60 -7.00
CA ILE A 319 -33.36 -14.99 -5.83
C ILE A 319 -34.11 -13.77 -5.30
N ILE A 320 -35.40 -13.93 -4.98
CA ILE A 320 -36.23 -12.87 -4.39
C ILE A 320 -36.53 -13.23 -2.94
N PHE A 321 -35.92 -12.47 -2.03
CA PHE A 321 -36.22 -12.52 -0.61
C PHE A 321 -37.47 -11.71 -0.32
N ARG A 322 -38.39 -12.27 0.47
CA ARG A 322 -39.58 -11.57 0.94
C ARG A 322 -39.76 -11.78 2.43
N TRP A 323 -40.23 -10.76 3.15
CA TRP A 323 -40.41 -10.82 4.60
C TRP A 323 -41.58 -9.97 5.09
N ASN A 324 -41.99 -10.23 6.33
CA ASN A 324 -42.77 -9.30 7.14
C ASN A 324 -41.89 -8.80 8.29
N SER A 325 -41.98 -7.52 8.62
CA SER A 325 -41.29 -6.93 9.77
C SER A 325 -42.14 -5.88 10.48
N GLU A 326 -42.00 -5.79 11.80
CA GLU A 326 -42.58 -4.71 12.61
C GLU A 326 -41.53 -4.14 13.57
N ASN A 327 -41.51 -2.81 13.75
CA ASN A 327 -40.58 -2.07 14.61
C ASN A 327 -39.08 -2.32 14.30
N ILE A 328 -38.76 -2.69 13.06
CA ILE A 328 -37.39 -2.85 12.54
C ILE A 328 -37.21 -1.84 11.41
N THR A 329 -36.12 -1.08 11.42
CA THR A 329 -35.81 -0.08 10.40
C THR A 329 -35.09 -0.71 9.21
N ASN A 330 -34.07 -1.52 9.49
CA ASN A 330 -33.24 -2.15 8.47
C ASN A 330 -32.98 -3.61 8.80
N ILE A 331 -32.85 -4.43 7.75
CA ILE A 331 -32.44 -5.82 7.87
C ILE A 331 -31.14 -6.07 7.11
N MET A 332 -30.46 -7.15 7.50
CA MET A 332 -29.40 -7.78 6.74
C MET A 332 -29.83 -9.20 6.36
N ILE A 333 -29.41 -9.65 5.17
CA ILE A 333 -29.63 -11.00 4.69
C ILE A 333 -28.32 -11.74 4.79
N GLY A 334 -28.33 -12.92 5.39
CA GLY A 334 -27.19 -13.81 5.39
C GLY A 334 -27.63 -15.25 5.45
N GLY A 335 -26.73 -16.09 5.92
CA GLY A 335 -27.05 -17.48 6.12
C GLY A 335 -25.91 -18.27 6.70
N TYR A 336 -26.14 -19.57 6.71
CA TYR A 336 -25.18 -20.58 7.11
C TYR A 336 -25.00 -21.57 5.97
N ASP A 337 -23.79 -21.67 5.47
CA ASP A 337 -23.39 -22.71 4.54
C ASP A 337 -23.23 -24.03 5.31
N VAL A 338 -24.12 -24.98 5.02
CA VAL A 338 -24.13 -26.27 5.71
C VAL A 338 -22.97 -27.16 5.25
N THR A 339 -22.52 -27.02 4.02
CA THR A 339 -21.41 -27.80 3.45
C THR A 339 -20.10 -27.46 4.14
N TYR A 340 -19.81 -26.16 4.27
CA TYR A 340 -18.55 -25.66 4.83
C TYR A 340 -18.62 -25.30 6.31
N SER A 341 -19.83 -25.31 6.89
CA SER A 341 -20.07 -24.92 8.27
C SER A 341 -19.72 -23.46 8.58
N GLU A 342 -19.95 -22.56 7.63
CA GLU A 342 -19.57 -21.14 7.70
C GLU A 342 -20.80 -20.23 7.69
N TYR A 343 -20.69 -19.08 8.36
CA TYR A 343 -21.72 -18.03 8.29
C TYR A 343 -21.31 -17.00 7.24
N PHE A 344 -22.28 -16.51 6.48
CA PHE A 344 -22.09 -15.41 5.56
C PHE A 344 -23.17 -14.35 5.73
N ILE A 345 -22.86 -13.14 5.25
CA ILE A 345 -23.78 -12.03 5.09
C ILE A 345 -23.66 -11.59 3.64
N LEU A 346 -24.79 -11.33 2.97
CA LEU A 346 -24.75 -10.77 1.63
C LEU A 346 -24.15 -9.37 1.68
N SER A 347 -23.14 -9.13 0.85
CA SER A 347 -22.38 -7.89 0.79
C SER A 347 -22.25 -7.36 -0.63
N ASP A 348 -21.92 -6.08 -0.76
CA ASP A 348 -21.49 -5.49 -2.01
C ASP A 348 -20.08 -5.97 -2.43
N ASP A 349 -19.64 -5.54 -3.61
CA ASP A 349 -18.33 -5.88 -4.18
C ASP A 349 -17.14 -5.40 -3.33
N GLN A 350 -17.38 -4.53 -2.35
CA GLN A 350 -16.38 -4.04 -1.40
C GLN A 350 -16.41 -4.82 -0.07
N GLY A 351 -17.30 -5.80 0.07
CA GLY A 351 -17.46 -6.62 1.27
C GLY A 351 -18.31 -5.97 2.36
N TYR A 352 -18.99 -4.85 2.10
CA TYR A 352 -19.89 -4.24 3.07
C TYR A 352 -21.26 -4.92 3.04
N PRO A 353 -21.84 -5.29 4.19
CA PRO A 353 -23.17 -5.87 4.24
C PRO A 353 -24.25 -5.00 3.58
N TYR A 354 -25.18 -5.63 2.88
CA TYR A 354 -26.37 -4.93 2.42
C TYR A 354 -27.27 -4.57 3.61
N ILE A 355 -27.41 -3.27 3.87
CA ILE A 355 -28.36 -2.71 4.83
C ILE A 355 -29.64 -2.33 4.09
N ILE A 356 -30.67 -3.18 4.22
CA ILE A 356 -31.90 -3.08 3.43
C ILE A 356 -32.99 -2.44 4.27
N ASP A 357 -33.73 -1.45 3.73
CA ASP A 357 -34.90 -0.89 4.38
C ASP A 357 -35.96 -1.99 4.58
N ALA A 358 -36.26 -2.29 5.85
CA ALA A 358 -37.17 -3.37 6.21
C ALA A 358 -38.60 -3.14 5.71
N THR A 359 -38.98 -1.87 5.45
CA THR A 359 -40.33 -1.51 4.98
C THR A 359 -40.60 -1.89 3.53
N LEU A 360 -39.55 -2.22 2.75
CA LEU A 360 -39.70 -2.69 1.37
C LEU A 360 -40.39 -4.05 1.28
N GLY A 361 -40.19 -4.92 2.27
CA GLY A 361 -40.77 -6.27 2.32
C GLY A 361 -40.24 -7.25 1.27
N GLU A 362 -39.40 -6.80 0.34
CA GLU A 362 -38.71 -7.65 -0.63
C GLU A 362 -37.34 -7.09 -1.07
N PHE A 363 -36.44 -7.99 -1.47
CA PHE A 363 -35.12 -7.70 -2.01
C PHE A 363 -34.76 -8.76 -3.04
N THR A 364 -34.27 -8.34 -4.20
CA THR A 364 -33.78 -9.24 -5.25
C THR A 364 -32.26 -9.25 -5.24
N TYR A 365 -31.69 -10.44 -5.31
CA TYR A 365 -30.24 -10.65 -5.39
C TYR A 365 -29.95 -11.60 -6.54
N THR A 366 -28.98 -11.26 -7.38
CA THR A 366 -28.45 -12.17 -8.39
C THR A 366 -27.35 -13.00 -7.76
N ILE A 367 -27.49 -14.33 -7.79
CA ILE A 367 -26.47 -15.23 -7.25
C ILE A 367 -25.22 -15.10 -8.14
N PRO A 368 -24.04 -14.73 -7.61
CA PRO A 368 -22.83 -14.60 -8.40
C PRO A 368 -22.45 -15.92 -9.08
N ASN A 369 -21.88 -15.86 -10.30
CA ASN A 369 -21.41 -17.07 -11.00
C ASN A 369 -20.34 -17.82 -10.21
N SER A 370 -19.59 -17.12 -9.36
CA SER A 370 -18.61 -17.72 -8.45
C SER A 370 -19.21 -18.37 -7.18
N ALA A 371 -20.54 -18.36 -7.00
CA ALA A 371 -21.15 -18.96 -5.83
C ALA A 371 -21.08 -20.49 -5.92
N SER A 372 -20.63 -21.14 -4.85
CA SER A 372 -20.54 -22.59 -4.78
C SER A 372 -21.94 -23.24 -4.72
N SER A 373 -22.05 -24.43 -5.31
CA SER A 373 -23.26 -25.25 -5.25
C SER A 373 -23.41 -25.88 -3.86
N ASP A 374 -24.18 -25.24 -2.97
CA ASP A 374 -24.29 -25.62 -1.57
C ASP A 374 -25.71 -25.72 -1.02
N VAL A 375 -25.83 -26.37 0.13
CA VAL A 375 -27.05 -26.30 0.97
C VAL A 375 -26.89 -25.13 1.92
N VAL A 376 -27.78 -24.15 1.80
CA VAL A 376 -27.65 -22.88 2.51
C VAL A 376 -28.88 -22.62 3.37
N ASP A 377 -28.65 -22.30 4.64
CA ASP A 377 -29.66 -21.87 5.59
C ASP A 377 -29.77 -20.33 5.57
N ILE A 378 -30.79 -19.77 4.94
CA ILE A 378 -31.00 -18.32 4.85
C ILE A 378 -31.52 -17.75 6.17
N ILE A 379 -30.90 -16.68 6.64
CA ILE A 379 -31.22 -15.98 7.90
C ILE A 379 -31.42 -14.49 7.60
N LEU A 380 -32.45 -13.89 8.20
CA LEU A 380 -32.65 -12.43 8.20
C LEU A 380 -32.36 -11.88 9.60
N TYR A 381 -31.48 -10.89 9.67
CA TYR A 381 -31.07 -10.21 10.89
C TYR A 381 -31.67 -8.81 10.95
N ASP A 382 -31.99 -8.32 12.15
CA ASP A 382 -32.11 -6.87 12.37
C ASP A 382 -30.72 -6.24 12.29
N ALA A 383 -30.54 -5.24 11.42
CA ALA A 383 -29.25 -4.60 11.23
C ALA A 383 -28.77 -3.84 12.49
N ALA A 384 -29.69 -3.37 13.34
CA ALA A 384 -29.35 -2.76 14.63
C ALA A 384 -29.04 -3.80 15.72
N ASP A 385 -29.36 -5.07 15.47
CA ASP A 385 -29.23 -6.17 16.42
C ASP A 385 -29.19 -7.53 15.74
N VAL A 386 -27.99 -7.99 15.40
CA VAL A 386 -27.80 -9.31 14.79
C VAL A 386 -28.17 -10.49 15.70
N SER A 387 -28.44 -10.26 17.00
CA SER A 387 -28.98 -11.31 17.88
C SER A 387 -30.49 -11.49 17.71
N PHE A 388 -31.17 -10.52 17.10
CA PHE A 388 -32.57 -10.60 16.70
C PHE A 388 -32.66 -11.01 15.23
N PHE A 389 -33.10 -12.25 14.98
CA PHE A 389 -33.17 -12.80 13.63
C PHE A 389 -34.40 -13.69 13.44
N SER A 390 -34.82 -13.86 12.19
CA SER A 390 -35.79 -14.88 11.80
C SER A 390 -35.10 -16.23 11.63
N SER A 391 -35.76 -17.33 12.02
CA SER A 391 -35.25 -18.71 11.88
C SER A 391 -34.73 -19.02 10.47
N SER A 392 -33.78 -19.96 10.36
CA SER A 392 -33.20 -20.33 9.07
C SER A 392 -34.19 -21.00 8.11
N VAL A 393 -34.03 -20.72 6.82
CA VAL A 393 -34.72 -21.40 5.71
C VAL A 393 -33.68 -22.07 4.82
N THR A 394 -33.65 -23.39 4.83
CA THR A 394 -32.74 -24.18 3.99
C THR A 394 -33.13 -24.08 2.51
N ILE A 395 -32.19 -23.80 1.62
CA ILE A 395 -32.30 -23.84 0.16
C ILE A 395 -31.15 -24.66 -0.43
N ASN A 396 -31.27 -25.06 -1.70
CA ASN A 396 -30.15 -25.63 -2.45
C ASN A 396 -29.71 -24.64 -3.52
N LEU A 397 -28.44 -24.28 -3.53
CA LEU A 397 -27.78 -23.62 -4.65
C LEU A 397 -27.31 -24.71 -5.62
N ILE A 398 -27.54 -24.50 -6.90
CA ILE A 398 -27.15 -25.40 -7.98
C ILE A 398 -26.38 -24.60 -9.01
N ASP A 399 -25.24 -25.13 -9.41
CA ASP A 399 -24.46 -24.58 -10.51
C ASP A 399 -24.55 -25.47 -11.76
N GLU A 400 -25.07 -24.90 -12.83
CA GLU A 400 -25.18 -25.51 -14.16
C GLU A 400 -24.75 -24.49 -15.26
N VAL A 401 -24.04 -23.42 -14.87
CA VAL A 401 -23.65 -22.36 -15.79
C VAL A 401 -22.26 -22.68 -16.32
N ASP A 402 -22.10 -22.74 -17.65
CA ASP A 402 -20.77 -22.94 -18.24
C ASP A 402 -19.93 -21.66 -18.05
N PRO A 403 -18.65 -21.76 -17.67
CA PRO A 403 -17.77 -20.60 -17.57
C PRO A 403 -17.60 -19.91 -18.92
N ILE A 404 -17.52 -18.58 -18.94
CA ILE A 404 -17.33 -17.79 -20.16
C ILE A 404 -16.13 -16.83 -20.03
N ILE A 405 -15.46 -16.58 -21.16
CA ILE A 405 -14.40 -15.55 -21.21
C ILE A 405 -15.06 -14.17 -21.20
N THR A 406 -14.69 -13.34 -20.22
CA THR A 406 -15.12 -11.94 -20.12
C THR A 406 -14.15 -11.00 -20.83
N THR A 407 -12.85 -11.29 -20.76
CA THR A 407 -11.78 -10.44 -21.32
C THR A 407 -10.60 -11.28 -21.79
N THR A 408 -9.91 -10.84 -22.84
CA THR A 408 -8.63 -11.41 -23.26
C THR A 408 -7.55 -10.34 -23.37
N LEU A 409 -6.29 -10.70 -23.15
CA LEU A 409 -5.13 -9.88 -23.45
C LEU A 409 -4.13 -10.67 -24.32
N PRO A 410 -3.68 -10.15 -25.47
CA PRO A 410 -4.22 -8.99 -26.19
C PRO A 410 -5.74 -9.09 -26.41
N GLU A 411 -6.41 -7.95 -26.50
CA GLU A 411 -7.83 -7.90 -26.85
C GLU A 411 -8.02 -8.40 -28.29
N ALA A 412 -9.21 -8.95 -28.56
CA ALA A 412 -9.53 -9.45 -29.89
C ALA A 412 -9.47 -8.32 -30.94
N GLY A 413 -8.58 -8.47 -31.91
CA GLY A 413 -8.34 -7.50 -32.98
C GLY A 413 -7.17 -6.56 -32.73
N ASP A 414 -6.47 -6.68 -31.59
CA ASP A 414 -5.32 -5.82 -31.27
C ASP A 414 -4.26 -5.82 -32.37
N THR A 415 -3.64 -4.67 -32.56
CA THR A 415 -2.52 -4.47 -33.49
C THR A 415 -1.31 -3.94 -32.75
N ASN A 416 -0.12 -4.10 -33.32
CA ASN A 416 1.15 -3.71 -32.69
C ASN A 416 1.47 -4.45 -31.39
N VAL A 417 1.01 -5.70 -31.27
CA VAL A 417 1.32 -6.54 -30.11
C VAL A 417 2.80 -6.92 -30.08
N GLY A 418 3.42 -6.88 -28.91
CA GLY A 418 4.83 -7.23 -28.72
C GLY A 418 5.13 -8.69 -29.12
N LEU A 419 6.34 -8.94 -29.64
CA LEU A 419 6.71 -10.27 -30.15
C LEU A 419 6.89 -11.33 -29.05
N ASN A 420 6.95 -10.93 -27.78
CA ASN A 420 7.06 -11.85 -26.63
C ASN A 420 5.86 -11.70 -25.69
N THR A 421 4.69 -11.35 -26.24
CA THR A 421 3.50 -11.13 -25.42
C THR A 421 3.08 -12.42 -24.71
N VAL A 422 2.64 -12.28 -23.47
CA VAL A 422 1.90 -13.31 -22.74
C VAL A 422 0.42 -13.15 -23.11
N LEU A 423 -0.28 -14.27 -23.33
CA LEU A 423 -1.72 -14.26 -23.58
C LEU A 423 -2.47 -14.56 -22.29
N MET A 424 -3.58 -13.87 -22.06
CA MET A 424 -4.39 -14.01 -20.84
C MET A 424 -5.87 -14.08 -21.22
N ALA A 425 -6.62 -14.95 -20.57
CA ALA A 425 -8.08 -15.02 -20.66
C ALA A 425 -8.67 -14.97 -19.24
N LEU A 426 -9.53 -13.98 -19.00
CA LEU A 426 -10.27 -13.83 -17.75
C LEU A 426 -11.66 -14.43 -17.93
N PHE A 427 -12.06 -15.28 -16.99
CA PHE A 427 -13.38 -15.91 -16.91
C PHE A 427 -14.28 -15.13 -15.96
N ASP A 428 -15.59 -15.34 -16.05
CA ASP A 428 -16.60 -14.76 -15.14
C ASP A 428 -16.72 -15.50 -13.80
N GLU A 429 -16.03 -16.62 -13.67
CA GLU A 429 -15.97 -17.45 -12.47
C GLU A 429 -14.59 -18.14 -12.36
N GLU A 430 -14.35 -18.77 -11.21
CA GLU A 430 -13.13 -19.56 -10.99
C GLU A 430 -13.15 -20.80 -11.87
N VAL A 431 -12.04 -21.06 -12.57
CA VAL A 431 -11.93 -22.20 -13.48
C VAL A 431 -10.80 -23.13 -13.08
N TYR A 432 -10.90 -24.37 -13.54
CA TYR A 432 -9.93 -25.44 -13.33
C TYR A 432 -9.56 -26.11 -14.64
N ALA A 433 -8.40 -26.77 -14.66
CA ALA A 433 -7.95 -27.51 -15.83
C ALA A 433 -8.92 -28.67 -16.12
N GLY A 434 -9.56 -28.63 -17.28
CA GLY A 434 -10.41 -29.69 -17.79
C GLY A 434 -9.62 -30.65 -18.68
N THR A 435 -10.10 -30.85 -19.91
CA THR A 435 -9.43 -31.70 -20.91
C THR A 435 -9.41 -31.02 -22.27
N GLY A 436 -8.27 -31.09 -22.96
CA GLY A 436 -8.13 -30.53 -24.31
C GLY A 436 -6.92 -29.61 -24.41
N ASN A 437 -6.89 -28.85 -25.50
CA ASN A 437 -5.76 -27.99 -25.81
C ASN A 437 -6.19 -26.54 -26.02
N VAL A 438 -5.22 -25.65 -25.75
CA VAL A 438 -5.21 -24.28 -26.27
C VAL A 438 -4.20 -24.22 -27.41
N VAL A 439 -4.62 -23.72 -28.57
CA VAL A 439 -3.81 -23.72 -29.80
C VAL A 439 -3.68 -22.30 -30.31
N ILE A 440 -2.44 -21.84 -30.47
CA ILE A 440 -2.14 -20.58 -31.16
C ILE A 440 -1.86 -20.91 -32.62
N LYS A 441 -2.53 -20.20 -33.53
CA LYS A 441 -2.38 -20.33 -34.98
C LYS A 441 -2.03 -19.00 -35.62
N LYS A 442 -1.33 -19.05 -36.76
CA LYS A 442 -1.14 -17.90 -37.65
C LYS A 442 -2.39 -17.64 -38.49
N GLY A 443 -2.51 -16.46 -39.06
CA GLY A 443 -3.63 -16.06 -39.93
C GLY A 443 -3.82 -16.92 -41.19
N ASP A 444 -2.82 -17.70 -41.58
CA ASP A 444 -2.92 -18.71 -42.65
C ASP A 444 -3.39 -20.10 -42.16
N ASN A 445 -3.79 -20.18 -40.89
CA ASN A 445 -4.26 -21.37 -40.17
C ASN A 445 -3.16 -22.42 -39.85
N THR A 446 -1.88 -22.08 -40.01
CA THR A 446 -0.79 -22.93 -39.53
C THR A 446 -0.65 -22.83 -38.01
N VAL A 447 -0.36 -23.96 -37.34
CA VAL A 447 -0.17 -23.99 -35.89
C VAL A 447 1.17 -23.35 -35.55
N PHE A 448 1.13 -22.36 -34.65
CA PHE A 448 2.30 -21.75 -34.05
C PHE A 448 2.74 -22.54 -32.82
N GLU A 449 1.81 -22.76 -31.88
CA GLU A 449 2.09 -23.51 -30.64
C GLU A 449 0.80 -24.17 -30.11
N THR A 450 0.95 -25.23 -29.31
CA THR A 450 -0.15 -25.96 -28.68
C THR A 450 0.18 -26.24 -27.23
N PHE A 451 -0.77 -25.97 -26.34
CA PHE A 451 -0.68 -26.15 -24.90
C PHE A 451 -1.73 -27.18 -24.48
N ASP A 452 -1.28 -28.28 -23.86
CA ASP A 452 -2.17 -29.26 -23.25
C ASP A 452 -2.54 -28.75 -21.85
N ILE A 453 -3.83 -28.58 -21.58
CA ILE A 453 -4.29 -28.03 -20.29
C ILE A 453 -3.93 -28.92 -19.10
N ALA A 454 -3.71 -30.23 -19.34
CA ALA A 454 -3.23 -31.13 -18.30
C ALA A 454 -1.82 -30.78 -17.77
N THR A 455 -1.10 -29.88 -18.44
CA THR A 455 0.22 -29.38 -18.02
C THR A 455 0.16 -28.07 -17.24
N ALA A 456 -1.04 -27.53 -16.99
CA ALA A 456 -1.21 -26.28 -16.24
C ALA A 456 -0.59 -26.37 -14.85
N ALA A 457 0.29 -25.40 -14.54
CA ALA A 457 0.98 -25.32 -13.27
C ALA A 457 1.39 -23.87 -12.96
N PRO A 458 1.54 -23.50 -11.67
CA PRO A 458 2.00 -22.17 -11.29
C PRO A 458 3.34 -21.80 -11.95
N GLY A 459 3.40 -20.66 -12.64
CA GLY A 459 4.54 -20.19 -13.42
C GLY A 459 4.86 -21.01 -14.68
N GLY A 460 3.99 -21.92 -15.10
CA GLY A 460 4.15 -22.79 -16.27
C GLY A 460 3.95 -22.10 -17.62
N ALA A 461 4.05 -22.90 -18.69
CA ALA A 461 3.74 -22.45 -20.06
C ALA A 461 2.24 -22.17 -20.24
N ILE A 462 1.39 -22.86 -19.49
CA ILE A 462 0.00 -22.53 -19.27
C ILE A 462 -0.25 -22.61 -17.76
N GLU A 463 -1.05 -21.69 -17.25
CA GLU A 463 -1.30 -21.49 -15.83
C GLU A 463 -2.76 -21.08 -15.65
N ILE A 464 -3.42 -21.62 -14.63
CA ILE A 464 -4.74 -21.20 -14.18
C ILE A 464 -4.57 -20.73 -12.74
N ASP A 465 -5.04 -19.52 -12.48
CA ASP A 465 -5.07 -18.90 -11.15
C ASP A 465 -6.45 -18.26 -10.97
N GLU A 466 -7.31 -18.91 -10.18
CA GLU A 466 -8.71 -18.56 -9.98
C GLU A 466 -9.45 -18.31 -11.32
N TYR A 467 -9.78 -17.05 -11.61
CA TYR A 467 -10.51 -16.58 -12.79
C TYR A 467 -9.64 -16.43 -14.04
N LEU A 468 -8.31 -16.58 -13.92
CA LEU A 468 -7.36 -16.16 -14.93
C LEU A 468 -6.57 -17.35 -15.51
N MET A 469 -6.69 -17.54 -16.82
CA MET A 469 -5.76 -18.37 -17.59
C MET A 469 -4.64 -17.52 -18.17
N THR A 470 -3.39 -17.94 -17.97
CA THR A 470 -2.20 -17.35 -18.57
C THR A 470 -1.50 -18.35 -19.50
N ILE A 471 -1.13 -17.91 -20.70
CA ILE A 471 -0.44 -18.70 -21.73
C ILE A 471 0.86 -17.98 -22.10
N ARG A 472 1.99 -18.69 -21.98
CA ARG A 472 3.34 -18.18 -22.20
C ARG A 472 3.97 -18.90 -23.39
N PRO A 473 3.89 -18.33 -24.60
CA PRO A 473 4.56 -18.86 -25.78
C PRO A 473 6.05 -19.11 -25.56
N SER A 474 6.55 -20.25 -26.04
CA SER A 474 7.96 -20.61 -25.88
C SER A 474 8.88 -19.95 -26.92
N GLN A 475 8.29 -19.38 -27.98
CA GLN A 475 9.00 -18.68 -29.05
C GLN A 475 8.45 -17.28 -29.24
N SER A 476 9.32 -16.37 -29.71
CA SER A 476 8.88 -15.05 -30.16
C SER A 476 7.97 -15.19 -31.37
N PHE A 477 6.89 -14.43 -31.37
CA PHE A 477 6.03 -14.29 -32.54
C PHE A 477 6.77 -13.61 -33.70
N GLU A 478 6.45 -13.99 -34.93
CA GLU A 478 6.90 -13.27 -36.12
C GLU A 478 6.26 -11.87 -36.17
N GLN A 479 7.03 -10.85 -36.60
CA GLN A 479 6.52 -9.49 -36.79
C GLN A 479 5.48 -9.39 -37.90
N THR A 480 4.63 -8.36 -37.86
CA THR A 480 3.62 -8.06 -38.89
C THR A 480 2.73 -9.27 -39.23
N THR A 481 2.49 -10.15 -38.26
CA THR A 481 1.83 -11.43 -38.47
C THR A 481 0.58 -11.51 -37.60
N LYS A 482 -0.54 -11.90 -38.20
CA LYS A 482 -1.78 -12.17 -37.46
C LYS A 482 -1.69 -13.54 -36.80
N TYR A 483 -2.06 -13.60 -35.52
CA TYR A 483 -2.26 -14.82 -34.75
C TYR A 483 -3.68 -14.86 -34.22
N PHE A 484 -4.17 -16.07 -33.93
CA PHE A 484 -5.42 -16.30 -33.22
C PHE A 484 -5.33 -17.53 -32.32
N VAL A 485 -6.17 -17.56 -31.29
CA VAL A 485 -6.23 -18.63 -30.29
C VAL A 485 -7.51 -19.43 -30.49
N GLU A 486 -7.38 -20.75 -30.46
CA GLU A 486 -8.50 -21.68 -30.33
C GLU A 486 -8.37 -22.47 -29.02
N MET A 487 -9.50 -22.76 -28.40
CA MET A 487 -9.60 -23.50 -27.15
C MET A 487 -10.64 -24.60 -27.33
N ASP A 488 -10.25 -25.84 -27.04
CA ASP A 488 -11.17 -26.98 -27.09
C ASP A 488 -12.33 -26.78 -26.11
N ALA A 489 -13.52 -27.28 -26.45
CA ALA A 489 -14.64 -27.35 -25.51
C ALA A 489 -14.25 -28.24 -24.31
N GLY A 490 -14.50 -27.76 -23.10
CA GLY A 490 -14.10 -28.39 -21.84
C GLY A 490 -12.61 -28.28 -21.53
N VAL A 491 -11.85 -27.42 -22.23
CA VAL A 491 -10.43 -27.19 -21.88
C VAL A 491 -10.32 -26.68 -20.46
N VAL A 492 -11.27 -25.86 -20.01
CA VAL A 492 -11.47 -25.55 -18.59
C VAL A 492 -12.88 -25.90 -18.17
N VAL A 493 -13.04 -26.13 -16.88
CA VAL A 493 -14.31 -26.39 -16.20
C VAL A 493 -14.42 -25.45 -15.00
N ASP A 494 -15.61 -25.21 -14.50
CA ASP A 494 -15.81 -24.57 -13.20
C ASP A 494 -15.58 -25.57 -12.03
N TYR A 495 -15.93 -25.18 -10.81
CA TYR A 495 -15.81 -26.03 -9.61
C TYR A 495 -16.75 -27.26 -9.64
N MET A 496 -17.82 -27.21 -10.43
CA MET A 496 -18.88 -28.24 -10.53
C MET A 496 -18.76 -29.09 -11.80
N ASP A 497 -17.62 -29.01 -12.49
CA ASP A 497 -17.32 -29.70 -13.74
C ASP A 497 -18.18 -29.25 -14.96
N ASN A 498 -18.82 -28.07 -14.92
CA ASN A 498 -19.48 -27.52 -16.12
C ASN A 498 -18.41 -27.03 -17.12
N PRO A 499 -18.46 -27.47 -18.39
CA PRO A 499 -17.37 -27.24 -19.34
C PRO A 499 -17.49 -25.90 -20.06
N PHE A 500 -16.38 -25.14 -20.10
CA PHE A 500 -16.27 -24.01 -21.02
C PHE A 500 -16.55 -24.46 -22.46
N ALA A 501 -17.45 -23.77 -23.15
CA ALA A 501 -17.84 -24.12 -24.52
C ALA A 501 -16.69 -24.14 -25.54
N GLY A 502 -15.56 -23.51 -25.22
CA GLY A 502 -14.40 -23.36 -26.10
C GLY A 502 -14.54 -22.15 -27.04
N ILE A 503 -13.45 -21.81 -27.73
CA ILE A 503 -13.45 -20.77 -28.78
C ILE A 503 -12.78 -21.28 -30.05
N SER A 504 -13.32 -20.86 -31.19
CA SER A 504 -12.78 -21.19 -32.50
C SER A 504 -12.94 -20.01 -33.46
N GLY A 505 -12.18 -20.03 -34.56
CA GLY A 505 -12.29 -19.02 -35.61
C GLY A 505 -11.25 -17.91 -35.53
N ILE A 506 -10.79 -17.49 -36.71
CA ILE A 506 -9.65 -16.60 -36.95
C ILE A 506 -9.82 -15.17 -36.40
N ASP A 507 -11.04 -14.77 -36.05
CA ASP A 507 -11.37 -13.43 -35.58
C ASP A 507 -11.89 -13.41 -34.13
N THR A 508 -12.01 -14.55 -33.46
CA THR A 508 -12.61 -14.65 -32.11
C THR A 508 -11.68 -14.11 -31.02
N TRP A 509 -10.48 -14.67 -30.88
CA TRP A 509 -9.39 -14.10 -30.11
C TRP A 509 -8.18 -14.02 -31.03
N SER A 510 -7.98 -12.86 -31.65
CA SER A 510 -6.92 -12.65 -32.64
C SER A 510 -6.15 -11.37 -32.38
N PHE A 511 -4.91 -11.29 -32.84
CA PHE A 511 -4.09 -10.09 -32.74
C PHE A 511 -3.05 -10.06 -33.85
N THR A 512 -2.50 -8.87 -34.14
CA THR A 512 -1.41 -8.68 -35.11
C THR A 512 -0.20 -8.11 -34.40
N THR A 513 0.94 -8.77 -34.57
CA THR A 513 2.20 -8.34 -33.97
C THR A 513 2.74 -7.06 -34.59
N LEU A 514 3.52 -6.32 -33.81
CA LEU A 514 4.21 -5.13 -34.26
C LEU A 514 5.16 -5.42 -35.42
N THR A 515 5.47 -4.35 -36.16
CA THR A 515 6.56 -4.33 -37.14
C THR A 515 7.80 -3.75 -36.46
N ILE A 516 8.95 -4.42 -36.58
CA ILE A 516 10.21 -3.90 -36.09
C ILE A 516 10.84 -3.05 -37.21
N PRO A 517 11.22 -1.78 -36.94
CA PRO A 517 11.99 -0.98 -37.87
C PRO A 517 13.31 -1.68 -38.25
N THR A 518 13.59 -1.78 -39.54
CA THR A 518 14.85 -2.32 -40.06
C THR A 518 15.96 -1.27 -40.00
N PRO A 519 17.20 -1.63 -39.59
CA PRO A 519 18.33 -0.71 -39.61
C PRO A 519 18.60 -0.15 -41.01
N ILE A 520 18.62 1.18 -41.13
CA ILE A 520 19.09 1.93 -42.30
C ILE A 520 20.58 2.21 -42.16
N LEU A 521 21.02 2.60 -40.96
CA LEU A 521 22.42 2.67 -40.56
C LEU A 521 22.56 2.10 -39.15
N TYR A 522 23.57 1.25 -38.96
CA TYR A 522 24.08 0.89 -37.64
C TYR A 522 25.59 1.07 -37.66
N ASP A 523 26.11 1.80 -36.67
CA ASP A 523 27.53 2.07 -36.51
C ASP A 523 27.90 1.96 -35.03
N ASP A 524 28.82 1.06 -34.70
CA ASP A 524 29.34 0.84 -33.35
C ASP A 524 30.64 1.63 -33.10
N PHE A 525 31.22 2.28 -34.12
CA PHE A 525 32.49 3.02 -33.99
C PHE A 525 33.66 2.20 -33.39
N GLU A 526 33.58 0.87 -33.44
CA GLU A 526 34.55 -0.06 -32.82
C GLU A 526 35.76 -0.35 -33.72
N ASP A 527 35.69 0.02 -34.99
CA ASP A 527 36.73 -0.26 -35.98
C ASP A 527 37.95 0.67 -35.90
N GLY A 528 37.88 1.69 -35.03
CA GLY A 528 38.94 2.67 -34.80
C GLY A 528 39.01 3.78 -35.86
N ASP A 529 37.98 3.91 -36.71
CA ASP A 529 37.80 4.98 -37.69
C ASP A 529 36.40 5.60 -37.51
N LEU A 530 36.26 6.89 -37.79
CA LEU A 530 34.94 7.53 -37.84
C LEU A 530 34.38 7.57 -39.26
N ALA A 531 35.17 7.23 -40.29
CA ALA A 531 34.66 7.15 -41.65
C ALA A 531 33.50 6.12 -41.74
N PRO A 532 32.40 6.44 -42.45
CA PRO A 532 32.20 7.54 -43.40
C PRO A 532 31.66 8.84 -42.79
N TRP A 533 31.62 9.00 -41.47
CA TRP A 533 31.21 10.23 -40.83
C TRP A 533 32.20 11.37 -41.12
N THR A 534 31.66 12.58 -41.25
CA THR A 534 32.43 13.80 -41.49
C THR A 534 32.65 14.52 -40.18
N VAL A 535 33.91 14.70 -39.82
CA VAL A 535 34.33 15.53 -38.69
C VAL A 535 34.56 16.97 -39.16
N PHE A 536 34.02 17.96 -38.44
CA PHE A 536 34.18 19.37 -38.78
C PHE A 536 34.18 20.29 -37.55
N SER A 537 35.22 21.12 -37.43
CA SER A 537 35.31 22.18 -36.41
C SER A 537 34.83 23.52 -36.97
N ALA A 538 33.75 24.06 -36.41
CA ALA A 538 33.23 25.39 -36.75
C ALA A 538 33.91 26.51 -35.94
N SER A 539 34.40 26.17 -34.74
CA SER A 539 35.22 27.00 -33.88
C SER A 539 36.12 26.10 -33.02
N GLY A 540 37.32 26.55 -32.67
CA GLY A 540 38.23 25.77 -31.83
C GLY A 540 38.98 24.64 -32.56
N ASP A 541 39.60 24.90 -33.72
CA ASP A 541 40.27 23.90 -34.59
C ASP A 541 41.44 23.09 -33.96
N THR A 542 41.63 23.14 -32.64
CA THR A 542 42.68 22.40 -31.92
C THR A 542 42.25 21.03 -31.44
N LYS A 543 40.94 20.76 -31.36
CA LYS A 543 40.34 19.47 -31.05
C LYS A 543 39.35 19.10 -32.15
N GLU A 544 39.09 17.81 -32.25
CA GLU A 544 38.15 17.27 -33.23
C GLU A 544 37.62 15.92 -32.71
N TRP A 545 36.50 15.46 -33.26
CA TRP A 545 35.97 14.13 -32.99
C TRP A 545 36.94 13.05 -33.46
N VAL A 546 37.17 12.04 -32.63
CA VAL A 546 38.07 10.91 -32.95
C VAL A 546 37.45 9.58 -32.50
N ALA A 547 37.85 8.47 -33.13
CA ALA A 547 37.57 7.15 -32.58
C ALA A 547 38.51 6.89 -31.40
N PHE A 548 37.96 6.67 -30.20
CA PHE A 548 38.74 6.43 -28.99
C PHE A 548 37.95 5.57 -28.01
N GLU A 549 38.62 4.55 -27.45
CA GLU A 549 37.98 3.58 -26.55
C GLU A 549 36.66 3.04 -27.11
N ALA A 550 36.71 2.45 -28.31
CA ALA A 550 35.57 1.69 -28.84
C ALA A 550 34.32 2.54 -29.10
N ALA A 551 34.48 3.85 -29.37
CA ALA A 551 33.38 4.78 -29.55
C ALA A 551 33.85 6.08 -30.25
N ALA A 552 32.90 6.87 -30.73
CA ALA A 552 33.14 8.24 -31.18
C ALA A 552 33.31 9.16 -29.97
N TYR A 553 34.43 9.88 -29.91
CA TYR A 553 34.86 10.64 -28.75
C TYR A 553 35.14 12.10 -29.09
N MET A 554 34.73 13.01 -28.20
CA MET A 554 35.07 14.44 -28.27
C MET A 554 35.44 15.00 -26.90
N SER A 555 36.44 15.89 -26.88
CA SER A 555 36.84 16.64 -25.68
C SER A 555 37.48 17.96 -26.05
N GLY A 556 36.95 19.04 -25.48
CA GLY A 556 37.57 20.37 -25.56
C GLY A 556 38.73 20.58 -24.60
N SER A 557 39.12 19.59 -23.79
CA SER A 557 40.06 19.78 -22.69
C SER A 557 41.41 20.35 -23.16
N ASN A 558 41.82 21.47 -22.55
CA ASN A 558 43.02 22.25 -22.88
C ASN A 558 43.04 22.81 -24.31
N SER A 559 41.91 23.03 -24.97
CA SER A 559 41.89 23.72 -26.28
C SER A 559 42.28 25.20 -26.14
N GLY A 560 41.74 25.86 -25.10
CA GLY A 560 41.97 27.29 -24.86
C GLY A 560 41.08 28.21 -25.71
N ASP A 561 40.17 27.63 -26.50
CA ASP A 561 39.22 28.28 -27.39
C ASP A 561 37.80 27.77 -27.11
N VAL A 562 36.78 28.47 -27.62
CA VAL A 562 35.41 27.92 -27.64
C VAL A 562 35.35 26.81 -28.68
N GLU A 563 34.90 25.63 -28.28
CA GLU A 563 34.81 24.47 -29.16
C GLU A 563 33.40 24.37 -29.74
N GLU A 564 33.30 24.27 -31.06
CA GLU A 564 32.06 23.96 -31.77
C GLU A 564 32.34 22.90 -32.84
N ASP A 565 32.19 21.63 -32.46
CA ASP A 565 32.67 20.49 -33.26
C ASP A 565 31.54 19.53 -33.61
N TRP A 566 31.50 19.16 -34.88
CA TRP A 566 30.43 18.40 -35.49
C TRP A 566 30.95 17.04 -35.96
N LEU A 567 30.21 15.99 -35.63
CA LEU A 567 30.33 14.66 -36.22
C LEU A 567 29.05 14.37 -37.00
N ILE A 568 29.15 14.37 -38.33
CA ILE A 568 28.00 14.35 -39.24
C ILE A 568 27.97 13.01 -39.98
N SER A 569 26.82 12.33 -39.98
CA SER A 569 26.64 11.06 -40.68
C SER A 569 26.84 11.21 -42.20
N PRO A 570 27.04 10.12 -42.95
CA PRO A 570 26.80 10.16 -44.39
C PRO A 570 25.32 10.47 -44.71
N ALA A 571 25.02 10.71 -45.99
CA ALA A 571 23.64 10.82 -46.46
C ALA A 571 22.92 9.48 -46.25
N LEU A 572 21.82 9.47 -45.50
CA LEU A 572 21.02 8.29 -45.25
C LEU A 572 19.73 8.35 -46.04
N ASP A 573 19.45 7.33 -46.84
CA ASP A 573 18.24 7.27 -47.65
C ASP A 573 17.04 6.84 -46.79
N ALA A 574 16.23 7.82 -46.40
CA ALA A 574 14.99 7.62 -45.67
C ALA A 574 13.75 7.65 -46.58
N THR A 575 13.90 7.70 -47.91
CA THR A 575 12.77 7.87 -48.86
C THR A 575 11.86 6.64 -48.92
N ALA A 576 12.42 5.45 -48.73
CA ALA A 576 11.70 4.18 -48.80
C ALA A 576 11.21 3.69 -47.44
N TYR A 577 11.19 4.56 -46.41
CA TYR A 577 10.90 4.17 -45.03
C TYR A 577 9.89 5.11 -44.37
N SER A 578 9.12 4.56 -43.43
CA SER A 578 8.23 5.27 -42.51
C SER A 578 8.48 4.82 -41.08
N GLY A 579 7.92 5.50 -40.08
CA GLY A 579 8.08 5.09 -38.68
C GLY A 579 9.55 5.09 -38.25
N LEU A 580 10.26 6.13 -38.67
CA LEU A 580 11.69 6.28 -38.48
C LEU A 580 12.04 6.43 -36.99
N ILE A 581 13.12 5.78 -36.58
CA ILE A 581 13.66 5.87 -35.22
C ILE A 581 15.16 6.09 -35.24
N VAL A 582 15.67 6.74 -34.19
CA VAL A 582 17.12 6.79 -33.89
C VAL A 582 17.38 6.33 -32.46
N ALA A 583 18.46 5.61 -32.23
CA ALA A 583 18.93 5.20 -30.90
C ALA A 583 20.46 5.17 -30.88
N PHE A 584 21.07 5.40 -29.72
CA PHE A 584 22.52 5.26 -29.52
C PHE A 584 22.83 5.14 -28.03
N ASP A 585 24.09 4.85 -27.72
CA ASP A 585 24.63 4.82 -26.37
C ASP A 585 25.51 6.06 -26.15
N VAL A 586 25.40 6.70 -24.98
CA VAL A 586 26.12 7.95 -24.68
C VAL A 586 26.70 7.96 -23.26
N LYS A 587 27.88 8.56 -23.08
CA LYS A 587 28.60 8.65 -21.79
C LYS A 587 29.39 9.97 -21.69
N TYR A 588 29.51 10.50 -20.47
CA TYR A 588 30.35 11.68 -20.14
C TYR A 588 31.18 11.45 -18.85
N THR A 589 32.10 12.35 -18.48
CA THR A 589 33.02 12.17 -17.32
C THR A 589 32.91 13.15 -16.13
N SER A 590 32.11 14.24 -16.16
CA SER A 590 32.11 15.28 -15.08
C SER A 590 30.72 15.77 -14.63
N GLU A 591 30.51 15.96 -13.32
CA GLU A 591 29.21 16.23 -12.68
C GLU A 591 28.60 17.64 -12.86
N THR A 592 29.14 18.53 -13.71
CA THR A 592 28.67 19.92 -13.83
C THR A 592 27.74 20.11 -15.03
N THR A 593 26.46 19.77 -14.87
CA THR A 593 25.44 20.05 -15.90
C THR A 593 24.97 21.50 -15.81
N SER A 594 25.63 22.40 -16.54
CA SER A 594 25.08 23.71 -16.91
C SER A 594 24.08 23.50 -18.07
N ALA A 595 22.89 24.12 -18.02
CA ALA A 595 21.87 23.97 -19.05
C ALA A 595 22.27 24.55 -20.43
N ASP A 596 23.39 25.26 -20.49
CA ASP A 596 23.86 25.97 -21.68
C ASP A 596 25.00 25.23 -22.44
N ASP A 597 25.54 24.12 -21.89
CA ASP A 597 26.74 23.43 -22.41
C ASP A 597 26.50 21.91 -22.57
N TYR A 598 26.24 21.41 -23.78
CA TYR A 598 25.93 19.98 -23.99
C TYR A 598 26.19 19.45 -25.41
N LEU A 599 26.44 18.14 -25.46
CA LEU A 599 26.34 17.32 -26.67
C LEU A 599 24.89 17.31 -27.17
N ASN A 600 24.67 17.71 -28.41
CA ASN A 600 23.37 17.72 -29.05
C ASN A 600 23.32 16.73 -30.22
N LEU A 601 22.16 16.11 -30.45
CA LEU A 601 21.87 15.41 -31.69
C LEU A 601 20.90 16.23 -32.55
N PHE A 602 21.24 16.39 -33.83
CA PHE A 602 20.39 17.04 -34.83
C PHE A 602 20.17 16.13 -36.02
N TYR A 603 19.13 16.42 -36.81
CA TYR A 603 19.02 15.97 -38.19
C TYR A 603 18.84 17.14 -39.16
N SER A 604 19.22 16.93 -40.42
CA SER A 604 19.01 17.87 -41.52
C SER A 604 18.64 17.12 -42.80
N THR A 605 17.67 17.67 -43.53
CA THR A 605 17.26 17.15 -44.85
C THR A 605 17.64 18.07 -46.01
N ASP A 606 18.22 19.25 -45.72
CA ASP A 606 18.66 20.24 -46.71
C ASP A 606 20.20 20.42 -46.72
N TYR A 607 20.92 19.81 -45.78
CA TYR A 607 22.38 19.69 -45.85
C TYR A 607 22.78 18.83 -47.04
N ASP A 608 23.74 19.31 -47.85
CA ASP A 608 24.15 18.66 -49.10
C ASP A 608 25.46 17.87 -48.98
N GLY A 609 25.93 17.64 -47.75
CA GLY A 609 27.20 16.97 -47.47
C GLY A 609 28.42 17.88 -47.58
N ASN A 610 28.25 19.16 -47.94
CA ASN A 610 29.34 20.13 -48.03
C ASN A 610 29.42 20.99 -46.77
N THR A 611 30.53 20.89 -46.03
CA THR A 611 30.73 21.64 -44.79
C THR A 611 30.67 23.16 -44.96
N ALA A 612 30.90 23.69 -46.16
CA ALA A 612 30.70 25.11 -46.47
C ALA A 612 29.24 25.58 -46.30
N ASN A 613 28.27 24.66 -46.38
CA ASN A 613 26.84 24.94 -46.22
C ASN A 613 26.32 24.63 -44.82
N LEU A 614 27.17 24.19 -43.88
CA LEU A 614 26.76 23.78 -42.54
C LEU A 614 25.96 24.86 -41.81
N GLY A 615 26.40 26.12 -41.89
CA GLY A 615 25.73 27.27 -41.25
C GLY A 615 24.50 27.80 -42.00
N THR A 616 24.20 27.28 -43.20
CA THR A 616 23.02 27.64 -44.00
C THR A 616 21.96 26.53 -44.08
N ALA A 617 22.34 25.29 -43.79
CA ALA A 617 21.43 24.18 -43.67
C ALA A 617 20.58 24.29 -42.40
N THR A 618 19.39 23.71 -42.43
CA THR A 618 18.47 23.66 -41.31
C THR A 618 18.76 22.41 -40.48
N TRP A 619 19.13 22.60 -39.21
CA TRP A 619 19.37 21.51 -38.25
C TRP A 619 18.27 21.47 -37.22
N SER A 620 17.44 20.43 -37.29
CA SER A 620 16.34 20.18 -36.36
C SER A 620 16.85 19.37 -35.16
N PRO A 621 16.68 19.84 -33.91
CA PRO A 621 17.16 19.14 -32.73
C PRO A 621 16.35 17.86 -32.48
N ILE A 622 17.02 16.83 -31.98
CA ILE A 622 16.43 15.59 -31.48
C ILE A 622 16.62 15.59 -29.97
N ALA A 623 15.52 15.54 -29.22
CA ALA A 623 15.57 15.41 -27.78
C ALA A 623 16.14 14.03 -27.42
N ILE A 624 17.19 14.02 -26.60
CA ILE A 624 17.87 12.81 -26.14
C ILE A 624 17.98 12.88 -24.62
N ASP A 625 17.83 11.73 -23.97
CA ASP A 625 18.18 11.60 -22.56
C ASP A 625 19.70 11.53 -22.42
N ILE A 626 20.21 12.20 -21.39
CA ILE A 626 21.64 12.21 -21.04
C ILE A 626 21.82 11.33 -19.79
N PRO A 627 22.94 10.60 -19.63
CA PRO A 627 23.14 9.77 -18.44
C PRO A 627 23.08 10.62 -17.16
N ILE A 628 22.44 10.09 -16.12
CA ILE A 628 22.32 10.76 -14.82
C ILE A 628 23.60 10.64 -13.95
N SER A 629 24.56 9.84 -14.40
CA SER A 629 25.80 9.57 -13.66
C SER A 629 26.97 9.56 -14.62
N ALA A 630 28.00 10.32 -14.27
CA ALA A 630 29.26 10.33 -15.01
C ALA A 630 29.85 8.91 -15.08
N ASN A 631 30.58 8.64 -16.17
CA ASN A 631 31.28 7.39 -16.47
C ASN A 631 30.37 6.16 -16.68
N THR A 632 29.07 6.35 -16.89
CA THR A 632 28.12 5.26 -17.20
C THR A 632 27.47 5.51 -18.55
N TYR A 633 27.41 4.48 -19.41
CA TYR A 633 26.65 4.56 -20.65
C TYR A 633 25.15 4.54 -20.37
N LEU A 634 24.42 5.49 -20.95
CA LEU A 634 22.97 5.43 -21.10
C LEU A 634 22.66 4.96 -22.51
N LYS A 635 21.77 3.98 -22.64
CA LYS A 635 21.11 3.65 -23.90
C LYS A 635 19.91 4.56 -24.05
N THR A 636 19.88 5.42 -25.06
CA THR A 636 18.81 6.43 -25.19
C THR A 636 17.42 5.83 -25.44
N GLY A 637 17.34 4.55 -25.79
CA GLY A 637 16.13 3.94 -26.35
C GLY A 637 15.80 4.51 -27.74
N PRO A 638 14.78 3.96 -28.43
CA PRO A 638 14.36 4.45 -29.73
C PRO A 638 13.59 5.77 -29.62
N VAL A 639 14.10 6.82 -30.26
CA VAL A 639 13.44 8.12 -30.41
C VAL A 639 12.73 8.16 -31.76
N SER A 640 11.42 8.38 -31.76
CA SER A 640 10.62 8.50 -32.99
C SER A 640 10.94 9.79 -33.75
N LEU A 641 11.07 9.69 -35.07
CA LEU A 641 11.35 10.78 -35.98
C LEU A 641 10.17 10.97 -36.96
N PRO A 642 9.97 12.18 -37.50
CA PRO A 642 9.02 12.38 -38.58
C PRO A 642 9.47 11.63 -39.84
N ASP A 643 8.53 11.19 -40.66
CA ASP A 643 8.83 10.64 -41.98
C ASP A 643 9.51 11.73 -42.84
N MET A 644 10.71 11.44 -43.35
CA MET A 644 11.53 12.44 -44.02
C MET A 644 11.19 12.59 -45.51
N GLY A 645 10.84 11.49 -46.18
CA GLY A 645 10.54 11.46 -47.62
C GLY A 645 11.69 11.89 -48.55
N GLN A 646 12.91 12.05 -48.01
CA GLN A 646 14.12 12.48 -48.69
C GLN A 646 15.35 12.05 -47.88
N PRO A 647 16.57 12.11 -48.45
CA PRO A 647 17.79 11.80 -47.70
C PRO A 647 17.96 12.70 -46.48
N VAL A 648 18.50 12.14 -45.41
CA VAL A 648 18.71 12.82 -44.13
C VAL A 648 20.16 12.64 -43.66
N TYR A 649 20.66 13.65 -42.96
CA TYR A 649 21.94 13.62 -42.24
C TYR A 649 21.66 13.78 -40.75
N PHE A 650 22.38 13.04 -39.92
CA PHE A 650 22.42 13.24 -38.48
C PHE A 650 23.72 13.93 -38.10
N ALA A 651 23.69 14.74 -37.04
CA ALA A 651 24.91 15.33 -36.53
C ALA A 651 24.93 15.40 -35.02
N PHE A 652 26.01 14.91 -34.44
CA PHE A 652 26.39 15.19 -33.07
C PHE A 652 27.15 16.51 -33.04
N LYS A 653 26.65 17.48 -32.29
CA LYS A 653 27.29 18.77 -32.09
C LYS A 653 27.78 18.87 -30.66
N TYR A 654 29.09 19.00 -30.49
CA TYR A 654 29.73 19.37 -29.25
C TYR A 654 29.89 20.89 -29.22
N TYR A 655 29.41 21.56 -28.16
CA TYR A 655 29.59 22.99 -27.94
C TYR A 655 30.00 23.23 -26.48
N TYR A 656 31.12 23.93 -26.25
CA TYR A 656 31.60 24.12 -24.89
C TYR A 656 32.46 25.38 -24.68
N ILE A 657 32.26 26.05 -23.54
CA ILE A 657 33.10 27.14 -23.02
C ILE A 657 33.61 26.71 -21.63
N ASP A 658 34.94 26.56 -21.46
CA ASP A 658 35.67 26.16 -20.22
C ASP A 658 34.86 26.20 -18.90
N PRO A 659 34.71 25.07 -18.15
CA PRO A 659 35.54 23.85 -18.15
C PRO A 659 35.00 22.67 -18.95
N TYR A 660 35.73 22.24 -19.99
CA TYR A 660 35.32 21.21 -20.97
C TYR A 660 34.94 19.85 -20.41
N GLU A 661 34.02 19.17 -21.12
CA GLU A 661 33.61 17.80 -20.82
C GLU A 661 34.03 16.82 -21.92
N ASN A 662 34.18 15.55 -21.55
CA ASN A 662 34.46 14.48 -22.48
C ASN A 662 33.16 13.74 -22.79
N TRP A 663 32.92 13.42 -24.06
CA TRP A 663 31.75 12.69 -24.51
C TRP A 663 32.14 11.48 -25.34
N TRP A 664 31.39 10.40 -25.16
CA TRP A 664 31.42 9.20 -25.99
C TRP A 664 30.03 8.95 -26.55
N VAL A 665 29.97 8.63 -27.84
CA VAL A 665 28.80 8.16 -28.56
C VAL A 665 29.13 6.82 -29.19
N ASP A 666 28.24 5.85 -29.01
CA ASP A 666 28.42 4.46 -29.43
C ASP A 666 27.08 3.89 -29.92
N ASN A 667 27.09 2.78 -30.66
CA ASN A 667 25.92 2.02 -31.09
C ASN A 667 24.84 2.86 -31.80
N PHE A 668 25.24 3.78 -32.67
CA PHE A 668 24.30 4.60 -33.42
C PHE A 668 23.45 3.73 -34.35
N LEU A 669 22.14 3.77 -34.17
CA LEU A 669 21.14 3.09 -34.97
C LEU A 669 20.17 4.13 -35.53
N PHE A 670 20.06 4.18 -36.85
CA PHE A 670 18.92 4.79 -37.55
C PHE A 670 18.16 3.68 -38.25
N ALA A 671 16.86 3.56 -38.00
CA ALA A 671 16.03 2.48 -38.52
C ALA A 671 14.65 2.99 -38.97
N GLY A 672 13.99 2.22 -39.84
CA GLY A 672 12.67 2.55 -40.34
C GLY A 672 11.90 1.31 -40.79
N ILE A 673 10.59 1.44 -40.90
CA ILE A 673 9.73 0.42 -41.51
C ILE A 673 9.75 0.66 -43.01
N ALA A 674 10.27 -0.32 -43.77
CA ALA A 674 10.27 -0.24 -45.22
C ALA A 674 8.83 -0.05 -45.74
N LEU A 675 8.64 0.99 -46.54
CA LEU A 675 7.41 1.17 -47.30
C LEU A 675 7.28 -0.01 -48.27
N ALA A 676 6.07 -0.54 -48.43
CA ALA A 676 5.82 -1.51 -49.47
C ALA A 676 6.19 -0.89 -50.83
N ASP A 677 7.00 -1.58 -51.63
CA ASP A 677 7.26 -1.16 -53.00
C ASP A 677 5.93 -1.27 -53.76
N GLU A 678 5.34 -0.12 -54.14
CA GLU A 678 4.07 -0.08 -54.86
C GLU A 678 4.23 -0.38 -56.37
N ASP A 679 5.44 -0.74 -56.84
CA ASP A 679 5.66 -1.07 -58.25
C ASP A 679 5.12 -2.46 -58.64
N ALA A 680 3.79 -2.53 -58.74
CA ALA A 680 3.05 -3.66 -59.29
C ALA A 680 3.15 -3.77 -60.82
N THR A 681 4.03 -3.02 -61.49
CA THR A 681 4.18 -3.09 -62.95
C THR A 681 5.02 -4.29 -63.37
N LEU A 682 4.93 -4.62 -64.66
CA LEU A 682 5.79 -5.62 -65.29
C LEU A 682 7.02 -4.93 -65.88
N SER A 683 8.21 -5.49 -65.66
CA SER A 683 9.43 -5.10 -66.38
C SER A 683 9.50 -5.78 -67.74
N ASN A 684 8.76 -6.88 -67.95
CA ASN A 684 8.67 -7.57 -69.22
C ASN A 684 7.37 -8.41 -69.35
N LEU A 685 6.85 -8.52 -70.57
CA LEU A 685 5.78 -9.46 -70.94
C LEU A 685 6.22 -10.23 -72.18
N MET A 686 6.18 -11.56 -72.09
CA MET A 686 6.72 -12.47 -73.10
C MET A 686 5.66 -13.46 -73.60
N LEU A 687 5.74 -13.76 -74.89
CA LEU A 687 4.97 -14.77 -75.61
C LEU A 687 5.93 -15.86 -76.11
N ASP A 688 5.75 -17.10 -75.66
CA ASP A 688 6.65 -18.24 -75.90
C ASP A 688 8.13 -17.92 -75.59
N GLY A 689 8.36 -17.15 -74.52
CA GLY A 689 9.70 -16.72 -74.10
C GLY A 689 10.30 -15.56 -74.90
N VAL A 690 9.54 -14.93 -75.81
CA VAL A 690 9.96 -13.75 -76.56
C VAL A 690 9.19 -12.53 -76.09
N THR A 691 9.89 -11.43 -75.75
CA THR A 691 9.25 -10.16 -75.36
C THR A 691 8.31 -9.66 -76.44
N ILE A 692 7.12 -9.20 -76.04
CA ILE A 692 6.14 -8.60 -76.94
C ILE A 692 6.68 -7.27 -77.49
N ASP A 693 6.59 -7.10 -78.81
CA ASP A 693 6.99 -5.86 -79.49
C ASP A 693 6.22 -4.65 -78.93
N GLY A 694 6.96 -3.63 -78.52
CA GLY A 694 6.39 -2.40 -77.95
C GLY A 694 5.90 -2.55 -76.51
N PHE A 695 6.44 -3.50 -75.74
CA PHE A 695 6.13 -3.63 -74.32
C PHE A 695 6.31 -2.30 -73.56
N ASN A 696 5.32 -1.95 -72.74
CA ASN A 696 5.28 -0.78 -71.89
C ASN A 696 4.37 -1.11 -70.69
N PRO A 697 4.83 -0.93 -69.44
CA PRO A 697 4.07 -1.26 -68.24
C PRO A 697 2.72 -0.52 -68.12
N GLY A 698 2.55 0.62 -68.80
CA GLY A 698 1.29 1.37 -68.85
C GLY A 698 0.29 0.90 -69.92
N ILE A 699 0.63 -0.11 -70.74
CA ILE A 699 -0.27 -0.67 -71.76
C ILE A 699 -0.94 -1.93 -71.21
N THR A 700 -2.26 -1.89 -71.07
CA THR A 700 -3.05 -2.98 -70.47
C THR A 700 -3.54 -4.03 -71.46
N SER A 701 -3.25 -3.88 -72.76
CA SER A 701 -3.69 -4.83 -73.78
C SER A 701 -2.73 -4.89 -74.97
N TYR A 702 -2.39 -6.10 -75.41
CA TYR A 702 -1.60 -6.36 -76.61
C TYR A 702 -2.39 -7.21 -77.60
N THR A 703 -2.30 -6.87 -78.88
CA THR A 703 -2.84 -7.69 -79.97
C THR A 703 -1.68 -8.38 -80.68
N VAL A 704 -1.69 -9.71 -80.70
CA VAL A 704 -0.66 -10.50 -81.39
C VAL A 704 -1.30 -11.29 -82.54
N VAL A 705 -0.69 -11.20 -83.73
CA VAL A 705 -1.12 -11.97 -84.90
C VAL A 705 -0.40 -13.32 -84.88
N LEU A 706 -1.17 -14.41 -84.77
CA LEU A 706 -0.63 -15.76 -84.82
C LEU A 706 -0.59 -16.28 -86.27
N PRO A 707 0.41 -17.10 -86.64
CA PRO A 707 0.44 -17.77 -87.94
C PRO A 707 -0.82 -18.62 -88.21
N ALA A 708 -1.25 -18.67 -89.47
CA ALA A 708 -2.38 -19.49 -89.86
C ALA A 708 -2.09 -20.99 -89.60
N GLY A 709 -2.92 -21.64 -88.78
CA GLY A 709 -2.76 -23.05 -88.39
C GLY A 709 -2.28 -23.28 -86.96
N THR A 710 -2.08 -22.24 -86.14
CA THR A 710 -1.78 -22.40 -84.71
C THR A 710 -2.91 -23.15 -83.99
N THR A 711 -2.61 -24.35 -83.48
CA THR A 711 -3.56 -25.23 -82.75
C THR A 711 -3.36 -25.22 -81.24
N THR A 712 -2.24 -24.69 -80.77
CA THR A 712 -1.88 -24.56 -79.35
C THR A 712 -1.73 -23.07 -79.02
N PRO A 713 -2.43 -22.55 -78.00
CA PRO A 713 -2.20 -21.20 -77.52
C PRO A 713 -0.73 -21.01 -77.12
N PRO A 714 -0.11 -19.87 -77.46
CA PRO A 714 1.24 -19.54 -77.01
C PRO A 714 1.29 -19.39 -75.48
N GLY A 715 2.41 -19.75 -74.88
CA GLY A 715 2.65 -19.56 -73.45
C GLY A 715 2.90 -18.10 -73.12
N ILE A 716 2.24 -17.58 -72.10
CA ILE A 716 2.45 -16.22 -71.60
C ILE A 716 3.31 -16.31 -70.34
N THR A 717 4.36 -15.50 -70.27
CA THR A 717 5.22 -15.35 -69.08
C THR A 717 5.55 -13.88 -68.88
N PHE A 718 5.84 -13.46 -67.65
CA PHE A 718 6.15 -12.07 -67.34
C PHE A 718 7.33 -11.99 -66.37
N THR A 719 7.89 -10.78 -66.24
CA THR A 719 8.83 -10.41 -65.19
C THR A 719 8.25 -9.19 -64.49
N THR A 720 8.13 -9.24 -63.17
CA THR A 720 7.70 -8.09 -62.37
C THR A 720 8.81 -7.05 -62.32
N SER A 721 8.45 -5.79 -62.13
CA SER A 721 9.43 -4.71 -61.93
C SER A 721 10.07 -4.80 -60.54
N ASP A 722 9.26 -5.10 -59.52
CA ASP A 722 9.72 -5.46 -58.18
C ASP A 722 9.84 -7.00 -58.01
N ALA A 723 10.93 -7.45 -57.39
CA ALA A 723 11.16 -8.85 -57.03
C ALA A 723 10.24 -9.36 -55.92
N GLY A 724 9.67 -8.47 -55.10
CA GLY A 724 8.66 -8.78 -54.07
C GLY A 724 7.24 -8.90 -54.60
N ALA A 725 6.95 -8.37 -55.79
CA ALA A 725 5.63 -8.42 -56.39
C ALA A 725 5.23 -9.85 -56.82
N SER A 726 3.98 -10.22 -56.56
CA SER A 726 3.38 -11.46 -57.07
C SER A 726 2.55 -11.18 -58.31
N GLY A 727 2.55 -12.10 -59.27
CA GLY A 727 1.75 -11.99 -60.49
C GLY A 727 1.01 -13.27 -60.82
N LEU A 728 -0.14 -13.14 -61.47
CA LEU A 728 -0.98 -14.24 -61.91
C LEU A 728 -1.21 -14.14 -63.43
N ILE A 729 -0.96 -15.23 -64.16
CA ILE A 729 -1.47 -15.41 -65.53
C ILE A 729 -2.73 -16.25 -65.43
N SER A 730 -3.86 -15.68 -65.83
CA SER A 730 -5.17 -16.35 -65.90
C SER A 730 -5.60 -16.60 -67.33
#